data_AF-A0A846TU99-F1
#
_entry.id   AF-A0A846TU99-F1
#
_cell.length_a   1.000
_cell.length_b   1.000
_cell.length_c   1.000
_cell.angle_alpha   90.00
_cell.angle_beta   90.00
_cell.angle_gamma   90.00
#
_symmetry.space_group_name_H-M   'P 1'
#
loop_
_entity.id
_entity.type
_entity.pdbx_description
1 polymer ?
#
loop_
_entity_poly.entity_id
_entity_poly.type
_entity_poly.pdbx_seq_one_letter_code
_entity_poly.pdbx_strand_id
1 'polypeptide(L)'
;MAVPAALAFTTPVVAAPQDTATGTDGHVVINEAYVNGGSTSAAYTHKFVELYNPTDSPVDLTGWSLQYRSATGTAASNNLVALTGSIQPGEHYLVAGGSNGTTGQPLPQADLDAGNRLNPAGTRGTFVLSETATALTLPTGSVTGNDDVVDLLGYGTTNTFETAAAPAPTSNADARSLNRTDGVDTDNNAADFTLSDQVTAQSGVDDAQVPEPSGSPTASPSSEPSAEPTAEPTTQPGELLSIAQIQGTGDTTPYLNQTVRTRGVVTAVYATGGLNGFQVQTEGTGGDLGEDHTATDGVFVYAPNAVNSVQLGDHVELTGTAQEYFGQTQISVQPAGVTVLSDPAEAVKPADVAWPTSDTEREALEGMLLQPIGTFTVTNNYGLNTYGEIGLATGHDVLRTPTDVAAPGSAEAEAVAADNAARKVILDDGSTWNYGNLGTYGNQPLPYLSLENPVRMGSSVTFDQPVVLGYGHNEWRLQPLQQVTGDTADAVPVVFQNDRSEYAAPAEVGGDVQLGTFNVLNYFTTLGESEAGCGSYNDRSGNPLTTRNCNVRGAYDQDSFQAQQDKLVSAINGLDAGVVSLEEIENSAKFGQDRDAALSSLVDALNADAESDKWAYVPSPAHVPADEDVIRTAFIYQPARVETVGESAILDDQVNFSNAREPLAQTFRPAGGSASEDFVVVVNHFKSKGSGSSATGDNVDTGQGAWNGDRTRQSRAMLEFAQGFADQAGTDKLFLVGDFNSYTFEDPMQVLYDSGFVNISPEGQYSYAFDGMAGSLDHVVASPAAALAVTGSDIWEINAHESIGMEYSRQNYNVVNLFAPDQFRASDHNPALVGFATGSEPTPGPTEPTPEPTEPTDPAPTPEPTSSRPNHQGPPASHPGQGKVPDHVRERWGVTAGPRR
;
A
#
# COMPACT_ATOMS: atom_id res chain seq x y z
N MET A 1 17.03 -78.74 5.45
CA MET A 1 16.64 -79.57 4.29
C MET A 1 15.31 -79.07 3.77
N ALA A 2 15.06 -79.19 2.48
CA ALA A 2 13.93 -78.61 1.78
C ALA A 2 12.55 -79.22 2.14
N VAL A 3 11.50 -78.37 2.08
CA VAL A 3 10.02 -78.55 1.84
C VAL A 3 9.22 -79.47 2.81
N PRO A 4 7.95 -79.16 3.24
CA PRO A 4 6.67 -79.09 2.45
C PRO A 4 5.83 -77.80 2.72
N ALA A 5 5.01 -77.23 1.82
CA ALA A 5 3.75 -77.63 1.16
C ALA A 5 2.46 -77.52 2.03
N ALA A 6 1.51 -76.64 1.62
CA ALA A 6 0.03 -76.76 1.78
C ALA A 6 -0.65 -75.63 0.96
N LEU A 7 -1.23 -75.91 -0.22
CA LEU A 7 -2.60 -76.37 -0.53
C LEU A 7 -3.70 -75.29 -0.38
N ALA A 8 -4.31 -74.99 -1.52
CA ALA A 8 -5.34 -74.00 -1.79
C ALA A 8 -6.76 -74.50 -1.48
N PHE A 9 -7.66 -73.56 -1.22
CA PHE A 9 -9.09 -73.67 -1.53
C PHE A 9 -9.53 -72.43 -2.31
N THR A 10 -10.21 -72.68 -3.43
CA THR A 10 -10.82 -71.72 -4.35
C THR A 10 -12.25 -71.41 -3.94
N THR A 11 -12.64 -70.13 -3.98
CA THR A 11 -14.02 -69.65 -4.13
C THR A 11 -14.03 -68.43 -5.05
N PRO A 12 -15.14 -68.18 -5.77
CA PRO A 12 -15.13 -67.66 -7.13
C PRO A 12 -14.81 -66.16 -7.20
N VAL A 13 -14.07 -65.79 -8.25
CA VAL A 13 -14.08 -64.41 -8.76
C VAL A 13 -15.50 -64.16 -9.25
N VAL A 14 -16.31 -63.51 -8.40
CA VAL A 14 -17.45 -62.76 -8.88
C VAL A 14 -16.84 -61.69 -9.77
N ALA A 15 -17.10 -61.78 -11.07
CA ALA A 15 -16.95 -60.63 -11.95
C ALA A 15 -17.86 -59.55 -11.34
N ALA A 16 -17.25 -58.58 -10.66
CA ALA A 16 -17.89 -57.29 -10.50
C ALA A 16 -18.26 -56.83 -11.92
N PRO A 17 -19.44 -56.22 -12.10
CA PRO A 17 -19.76 -55.62 -13.38
C PRO A 17 -18.56 -54.76 -13.80
N GLN A 18 -18.12 -54.90 -15.04
CA GLN A 18 -17.49 -53.76 -15.68
C GLN A 18 -18.56 -52.68 -15.63
N ASP A 19 -18.48 -51.79 -14.65
CA ASP A 19 -19.06 -50.49 -14.81
C ASP A 19 -18.36 -49.93 -16.04
N THR A 20 -19.11 -49.96 -17.14
CA THR A 20 -18.90 -49.09 -18.26
C THR A 20 -18.81 -47.69 -17.67
N ALA A 21 -17.59 -47.15 -17.60
CA ALA A 21 -17.37 -45.75 -17.30
C ALA A 21 -18.23 -44.93 -18.27
N THR A 22 -19.38 -44.48 -17.80
CA THR A 22 -20.12 -43.38 -18.38
C THR A 22 -19.43 -42.13 -17.85
N GLY A 23 -18.30 -41.80 -18.47
CA GLY A 23 -17.59 -40.55 -18.19
C GLY A 23 -18.42 -39.37 -18.68
N THR A 24 -18.86 -38.57 -17.70
CA THR A 24 -19.06 -37.12 -17.73
C THR A 24 -19.41 -36.78 -16.28
N ASP A 25 -18.40 -36.53 -15.44
CA ASP A 25 -18.68 -35.93 -14.15
C ASP A 25 -19.25 -34.52 -14.40
N GLY A 26 -20.33 -34.20 -13.71
CA GLY A 26 -21.23 -33.10 -14.03
C GLY A 26 -20.76 -31.73 -13.55
N HIS A 27 -19.46 -31.45 -13.62
CA HIS A 27 -18.84 -30.21 -13.14
C HIS A 27 -17.80 -29.67 -14.12
N VAL A 28 -17.37 -28.42 -13.93
CA VAL A 28 -16.32 -27.78 -14.73
C VAL A 28 -14.97 -28.43 -14.42
N VAL A 29 -14.19 -28.72 -15.46
CA VAL A 29 -12.88 -29.38 -15.35
C VAL A 29 -11.75 -28.47 -15.84
N ILE A 30 -10.54 -28.66 -15.31
CA ILE A 30 -9.28 -28.16 -15.86
C ILE A 30 -8.98 -28.97 -17.12
N ASN A 31 -9.05 -28.35 -18.29
CA ASN A 31 -8.89 -29.01 -19.58
C ASN A 31 -7.44 -28.96 -20.09
N GLU A 32 -6.80 -27.80 -20.03
CA GLU A 32 -5.40 -27.64 -20.44
C GLU A 32 -4.63 -26.77 -19.43
N ALA A 33 -3.40 -27.16 -19.10
CA ALA A 33 -2.48 -26.31 -18.34
C ALA A 33 -1.15 -26.17 -19.08
N TYR A 34 -0.83 -24.93 -19.45
CA TYR A 34 0.40 -24.58 -20.12
C TYR A 34 1.33 -23.81 -19.18
N VAL A 35 2.35 -24.51 -18.66
CA VAL A 35 3.16 -24.03 -17.52
C VAL A 35 4.52 -23.43 -17.91
N ASN A 36 4.84 -23.43 -19.21
CA ASN A 36 6.16 -23.02 -19.73
C ASN A 36 6.14 -21.74 -20.57
N GLY A 37 5.05 -20.98 -20.53
CA GLY A 37 4.90 -19.72 -21.26
C GLY A 37 6.11 -18.78 -21.13
N GLY A 38 6.57 -18.25 -22.26
CA GLY A 38 7.69 -17.32 -22.33
C GLY A 38 9.09 -17.96 -22.35
N SER A 39 9.20 -19.27 -22.14
CA SER A 39 10.48 -19.99 -22.12
C SER A 39 11.02 -20.27 -23.53
N THR A 40 12.30 -20.66 -23.66
CA THR A 40 13.09 -20.75 -24.92
C THR A 40 12.54 -21.64 -26.05
N SER A 41 11.35 -22.23 -25.93
CA SER A 41 10.65 -22.93 -27.02
C SER A 41 9.13 -22.82 -26.90
N ALA A 42 8.65 -21.86 -26.12
CA ALA A 42 7.26 -21.77 -25.74
C ALA A 42 6.34 -21.49 -26.94
N ALA A 43 5.19 -22.17 -26.98
CA ALA A 43 4.13 -21.92 -27.95
C ALA A 43 3.46 -20.56 -27.71
N TYR A 44 3.18 -20.23 -26.45
CA TYR A 44 2.64 -18.93 -26.02
C TYR A 44 3.61 -18.18 -25.11
N THR A 45 3.55 -16.84 -25.16
CA THR A 45 4.32 -15.92 -24.32
C THR A 45 3.95 -16.04 -22.85
N HIS A 46 2.71 -16.41 -22.55
CA HIS A 46 2.17 -16.49 -21.20
C HIS A 46 1.75 -17.92 -20.88
N LYS A 47 1.82 -18.25 -19.59
CA LYS A 47 1.26 -19.50 -19.06
C LYS A 47 -0.26 -19.36 -19.07
N PHE A 48 -0.98 -20.47 -19.10
CA PHE A 48 -2.44 -20.43 -18.95
C PHE A 48 -2.98 -21.70 -18.33
N VAL A 49 -4.20 -21.59 -17.83
CA VAL A 49 -5.07 -22.72 -17.50
C VAL A 49 -6.39 -22.51 -18.22
N GLU A 50 -6.85 -23.53 -18.93
CA GLU A 50 -8.14 -23.57 -19.62
C GLU A 50 -9.10 -24.45 -18.81
N LEU A 51 -10.29 -23.92 -18.54
CA LEU A 51 -11.39 -24.65 -17.94
C LEU A 51 -12.42 -25.02 -19.01
N TYR A 52 -13.07 -26.17 -18.87
CA TYR A 52 -14.10 -26.67 -19.79
C TYR A 52 -15.37 -27.04 -19.02
N ASN A 53 -16.54 -26.69 -19.56
CA ASN A 53 -17.83 -27.09 -19.00
C ASN A 53 -18.43 -28.28 -19.78
N PRO A 54 -18.24 -29.54 -19.33
CA PRO A 54 -18.83 -30.72 -19.96
C PRO A 54 -20.33 -30.89 -19.68
N THR A 55 -20.95 -30.03 -18.85
CA THR A 55 -22.36 -30.16 -18.47
C THR A 55 -23.30 -29.65 -19.57
N ASP A 56 -24.59 -29.95 -19.44
CA ASP A 56 -25.64 -29.48 -20.36
C ASP A 56 -26.23 -28.11 -19.95
N SER A 57 -25.66 -27.44 -18.93
CA SER A 57 -26.14 -26.16 -18.42
C SER A 57 -25.00 -25.14 -18.18
N PRO A 58 -25.26 -23.82 -18.27
CA PRO A 58 -24.24 -22.82 -17.95
C PRO A 58 -23.81 -22.92 -16.48
N VAL A 59 -22.50 -22.82 -16.21
CA VAL A 59 -21.96 -22.79 -14.85
C VAL A 59 -21.45 -21.39 -14.53
N ASP A 60 -22.03 -20.76 -13.50
CA ASP A 60 -21.57 -19.48 -12.96
C ASP A 60 -20.36 -19.71 -12.04
N LEU A 61 -19.25 -19.05 -12.36
CA LEU A 61 -18.00 -19.15 -11.62
C LEU A 61 -17.90 -18.09 -10.50
N THR A 62 -18.92 -17.26 -10.30
CA THR A 62 -18.91 -16.24 -9.24
C THR A 62 -18.72 -16.89 -7.87
N GLY A 63 -17.64 -16.52 -7.18
CA GLY A 63 -17.27 -17.07 -5.88
C GLY A 63 -16.35 -18.30 -5.95
N TRP A 64 -16.07 -18.82 -7.15
CA TRP A 64 -15.09 -19.89 -7.37
C TRP A 64 -13.66 -19.35 -7.39
N SER A 65 -12.68 -20.24 -7.26
CA SER A 65 -11.27 -19.92 -7.47
C SER A 65 -10.49 -21.00 -8.20
N LEU A 66 -9.48 -20.56 -8.95
CA LEU A 66 -8.37 -21.37 -9.43
C LEU A 66 -7.14 -21.09 -8.55
N GLN A 67 -6.59 -22.12 -7.93
CA GLN A 67 -5.49 -22.01 -6.98
C GLN A 67 -4.26 -22.78 -7.45
N TYR A 68 -3.05 -22.29 -7.16
CA TYR A 68 -1.80 -22.98 -7.45
C TYR A 68 -0.92 -23.16 -6.22
N ARG A 69 -0.51 -24.42 -5.97
CA ARG A 69 0.43 -24.79 -4.92
C ARG A 69 1.70 -25.41 -5.49
N SER A 70 2.84 -25.05 -4.90
CA SER A 70 4.12 -25.68 -5.22
C SER A 70 4.14 -27.17 -4.85
N ALA A 71 4.95 -27.96 -5.56
CA ALA A 71 4.96 -29.42 -5.46
C ALA A 71 5.26 -30.01 -4.07
N THR A 72 5.82 -29.24 -3.14
CA THR A 72 6.10 -29.69 -1.76
C THR A 72 5.38 -28.86 -0.71
N GLY A 73 4.51 -27.93 -1.13
CA GLY A 73 3.75 -27.08 -0.22
C GLY A 73 2.76 -27.89 0.61
N THR A 74 2.62 -27.52 1.89
CA THR A 74 1.64 -28.13 2.82
C THR A 74 0.69 -27.11 3.44
N ALA A 75 0.97 -25.81 3.27
CA ALA A 75 0.09 -24.72 3.68
C ALA A 75 -1.04 -24.50 2.66
N ALA A 76 -1.96 -23.60 2.99
CA ALA A 76 -2.96 -23.09 2.05
C ALA A 76 -2.28 -22.51 0.79
N SER A 77 -2.97 -22.57 -0.36
CA SER A 77 -2.47 -21.95 -1.58
C SER A 77 -2.26 -20.45 -1.39
N ASN A 78 -1.07 -19.95 -1.75
CA ASN A 78 -0.77 -18.51 -1.74
C ASN A 78 -0.96 -17.86 -3.13
N ASN A 79 -1.30 -18.65 -4.14
CA ASN A 79 -1.65 -18.20 -5.49
C ASN A 79 -3.11 -18.58 -5.70
N LEU A 80 -4.02 -17.63 -5.48
CA LEU A 80 -5.45 -17.80 -5.66
C LEU A 80 -5.93 -16.78 -6.67
N VAL A 81 -6.64 -17.25 -7.68
CA VAL A 81 -7.28 -16.47 -8.72
C VAL A 81 -8.78 -16.64 -8.55
N ALA A 82 -9.48 -15.59 -8.10
CA ALA A 82 -10.94 -15.62 -8.04
C ALA A 82 -11.51 -15.61 -9.46
N LEU A 83 -12.42 -16.53 -9.76
CA LEU A 83 -13.05 -16.63 -11.06
C LEU A 83 -14.32 -15.77 -11.12
N THR A 84 -14.69 -15.36 -12.32
CA THR A 84 -15.88 -14.53 -12.57
C THR A 84 -16.54 -14.95 -13.88
N GLY A 85 -17.79 -14.53 -14.08
CA GLY A 85 -18.53 -14.86 -15.30
C GLY A 85 -19.06 -16.30 -15.28
N SER A 86 -19.40 -16.82 -16.45
CA SER A 86 -20.01 -18.15 -16.58
C SER A 86 -19.49 -18.88 -17.81
N ILE A 87 -19.33 -20.20 -17.72
CA ILE A 87 -18.98 -21.06 -18.85
C ILE A 87 -20.26 -21.69 -19.41
N GLN A 88 -20.57 -21.46 -20.68
CA GLN A 88 -21.74 -22.08 -21.34
C GLN A 88 -21.51 -23.59 -21.57
N PRO A 89 -22.57 -24.39 -21.79
CA PRO A 89 -22.44 -25.82 -22.08
C PRO A 89 -21.51 -26.09 -23.26
N GLY A 90 -20.45 -26.88 -23.05
CA GLY A 90 -19.48 -27.23 -24.10
C GLY A 90 -18.50 -26.11 -24.48
N GLU A 91 -18.48 -25.00 -23.73
CA GLU A 91 -17.55 -23.89 -23.94
C GLU A 91 -16.37 -23.91 -22.96
N HIS A 92 -15.38 -23.05 -23.20
CA HIS A 92 -14.15 -22.95 -22.44
C HIS A 92 -14.03 -21.61 -21.71
N TYR A 93 -13.12 -21.56 -20.74
CA TYR A 93 -12.76 -20.34 -20.02
C TYR A 93 -11.24 -20.29 -19.85
N LEU A 94 -10.62 -19.28 -20.44
CA LEU A 94 -9.17 -19.13 -20.46
C LEU A 94 -8.70 -18.22 -19.32
N VAL A 95 -7.84 -18.75 -18.45
CA VAL A 95 -7.14 -17.98 -17.41
C VAL A 95 -5.68 -17.78 -17.84
N ALA A 96 -5.34 -16.58 -18.28
CA ALA A 96 -3.96 -16.21 -18.56
C ALA A 96 -3.15 -16.04 -17.26
N GLY A 97 -1.88 -16.42 -17.29
CA GLY A 97 -0.96 -16.38 -16.16
C GLY A 97 0.39 -15.77 -16.51
N GLY A 98 1.35 -15.88 -15.59
CA GLY A 98 2.65 -15.24 -15.71
C GLY A 98 3.51 -15.77 -16.86
N SER A 99 4.63 -15.09 -17.12
CA SER A 99 5.55 -15.42 -18.21
C SER A 99 6.98 -15.64 -17.70
N ASN A 100 7.70 -16.59 -18.30
CA ASN A 100 9.14 -16.79 -18.05
C ASN A 100 10.04 -15.97 -19.00
N GLY A 101 9.46 -15.21 -19.93
CA GLY A 101 10.20 -14.48 -20.97
C GLY A 101 9.34 -14.17 -22.19
N THR A 102 9.92 -13.66 -23.26
CA THR A 102 9.12 -13.15 -24.40
C THR A 102 8.91 -14.16 -25.53
N THR A 103 9.30 -15.43 -25.33
CA THR A 103 9.21 -16.45 -26.39
C THR A 103 7.80 -17.03 -26.49
N GLY A 104 7.28 -17.14 -27.71
CA GLY A 104 5.94 -17.68 -28.02
C GLY A 104 5.03 -16.63 -28.66
N GLN A 105 3.83 -17.02 -29.06
CA GLN A 105 2.79 -16.12 -29.57
C GLN A 105 1.94 -15.57 -28.42
N PRO A 106 1.24 -14.43 -28.57
CA PRO A 106 0.25 -14.01 -27.58
C PRO A 106 -0.86 -15.05 -27.44
N LEU A 107 -1.42 -15.14 -26.23
CA LEU A 107 -2.67 -15.89 -26.05
C LEU A 107 -3.79 -15.17 -26.81
N PRO A 108 -4.82 -15.88 -27.27
CA PRO A 108 -6.09 -15.23 -27.60
C PRO A 108 -6.59 -14.48 -26.36
N GLN A 109 -7.53 -13.54 -26.55
CA GLN A 109 -8.10 -12.81 -25.44
C GLN A 109 -8.61 -13.81 -24.37
N ALA A 110 -8.09 -13.69 -23.16
CA ALA A 110 -8.47 -14.54 -22.05
C ALA A 110 -9.74 -14.03 -21.40
N ASP A 111 -10.56 -14.94 -20.88
CA ASP A 111 -11.72 -14.59 -20.06
C ASP A 111 -11.28 -13.94 -18.74
N LEU A 112 -10.09 -14.30 -18.25
CA LEU A 112 -9.46 -13.70 -17.09
C LEU A 112 -7.93 -13.65 -17.23
N ASP A 113 -7.34 -12.47 -17.03
CA ASP A 113 -5.89 -12.34 -16.90
C ASP A 113 -5.48 -12.28 -15.42
N ALA A 114 -4.84 -13.35 -14.95
CA ALA A 114 -4.32 -13.45 -13.59
C ALA A 114 -2.87 -12.92 -13.46
N GLY A 115 -2.20 -12.61 -14.56
CA GLY A 115 -0.81 -12.19 -14.61
C GLY A 115 0.11 -13.06 -13.74
N ASN A 116 1.03 -12.43 -13.00
CA ASN A 116 1.96 -13.14 -12.14
C ASN A 116 1.32 -13.80 -10.90
N ARG A 117 0.01 -13.60 -10.63
CA ARG A 117 -0.69 -14.33 -9.56
C ARG A 117 -0.88 -15.80 -9.90
N LEU A 118 -0.95 -16.15 -11.19
CA LEU A 118 -0.92 -17.52 -11.68
C LEU A 118 0.42 -17.78 -12.36
N ASN A 119 1.46 -18.06 -11.56
CA ASN A 119 2.80 -18.30 -12.09
C ASN A 119 3.33 -19.71 -11.74
N PRO A 120 2.79 -20.77 -12.36
CA PRO A 120 3.11 -22.15 -12.03
C PRO A 120 4.55 -22.52 -12.42
N ALA A 121 5.17 -23.43 -11.67
CA ALA A 121 6.48 -23.98 -11.98
C ALA A 121 6.42 -24.97 -13.16
N GLY A 122 7.33 -24.83 -14.12
CA GLY A 122 7.26 -25.54 -15.41
C GLY A 122 7.41 -27.07 -15.39
N THR A 123 7.72 -27.68 -14.24
CA THR A 123 8.03 -29.13 -14.15
C THR A 123 7.27 -29.87 -13.06
N ARG A 124 6.58 -29.17 -12.15
CA ARG A 124 5.90 -29.77 -10.99
C ARG A 124 4.97 -28.77 -10.28
N GLY A 125 3.86 -29.23 -9.75
CA GLY A 125 2.96 -28.42 -8.93
C GLY A 125 1.55 -28.97 -8.86
N THR A 126 0.64 -28.21 -8.28
CA THR A 126 -0.78 -28.56 -8.18
C THR A 126 -1.65 -27.36 -8.49
N PHE A 127 -2.58 -27.50 -9.43
CA PHE A 127 -3.71 -26.57 -9.61
C PHE A 127 -4.95 -27.14 -8.95
N VAL A 128 -5.77 -26.28 -8.35
CA VAL A 128 -7.03 -26.67 -7.70
C VAL A 128 -8.13 -25.72 -8.16
N LEU A 129 -9.20 -26.27 -8.75
CA LEU A 129 -10.44 -25.56 -9.01
C LEU A 129 -11.38 -25.81 -7.82
N SER A 130 -11.99 -24.74 -7.30
CA SER A 130 -12.83 -24.81 -6.09
C SER A 130 -14.01 -23.84 -6.17
N GLU A 131 -15.13 -24.24 -5.58
CA GLU A 131 -16.34 -23.42 -5.42
C GLU A 131 -16.22 -22.32 -4.34
N THR A 132 -15.05 -22.19 -3.70
CA THR A 132 -14.77 -21.12 -2.73
C THR A 132 -13.65 -20.20 -3.18
N ALA A 133 -13.78 -18.91 -2.86
CA ALA A 133 -12.75 -17.90 -3.02
C ALA A 133 -11.72 -17.92 -1.86
N THR A 134 -11.79 -18.91 -0.97
CA THR A 134 -10.85 -19.09 0.14
C THR A 134 -9.76 -20.10 -0.23
N ALA A 135 -8.51 -19.80 0.13
CA ALA A 135 -7.38 -20.69 -0.12
C ALA A 135 -7.52 -22.01 0.64
N LEU A 136 -7.45 -23.13 -0.08
CA LEU A 136 -7.60 -24.46 0.50
C LEU A 136 -6.28 -24.98 1.07
N THR A 137 -6.35 -25.59 2.25
CA THR A 137 -5.25 -26.37 2.84
C THR A 137 -5.49 -27.85 2.59
N LEU A 138 -4.97 -28.35 1.46
CA LEU A 138 -5.13 -29.76 1.09
C LEU A 138 -4.02 -30.64 1.71
N PRO A 139 -4.34 -31.86 2.18
CA PRO A 139 -3.35 -32.77 2.74
C PRO A 139 -2.37 -33.29 1.66
N THR A 140 -1.26 -33.88 2.11
CA THR A 140 -0.34 -34.60 1.21
C THR A 140 -0.90 -35.97 0.85
N GLY A 141 -0.78 -36.36 -0.43
CA GLY A 141 -1.31 -37.60 -0.98
C GLY A 141 -2.51 -37.36 -1.90
N SER A 142 -3.28 -38.44 -2.15
CA SER A 142 -4.52 -38.34 -2.91
C SER A 142 -5.56 -37.51 -2.17
N VAL A 143 -6.23 -36.59 -2.86
CA VAL A 143 -7.36 -35.81 -2.32
C VAL A 143 -8.69 -36.10 -3.01
N THR A 144 -8.76 -37.17 -3.81
CA THR A 144 -9.99 -37.69 -4.41
C THR A 144 -11.13 -37.74 -3.38
N GLY A 145 -12.28 -37.17 -3.74
CA GLY A 145 -13.47 -37.09 -2.88
C GLY A 145 -13.41 -36.02 -1.78
N ASN A 146 -12.58 -34.99 -1.94
CA ASN A 146 -12.61 -33.81 -1.08
C ASN A 146 -13.71 -32.85 -1.54
N ASP A 147 -14.71 -32.58 -0.69
CA ASP A 147 -15.89 -31.77 -1.01
C ASP A 147 -15.57 -30.30 -1.38
N ASP A 148 -14.39 -29.77 -1.00
CA ASP A 148 -13.98 -28.40 -1.33
C ASP A 148 -13.27 -28.30 -2.70
N VAL A 149 -12.95 -29.43 -3.33
CA VAL A 149 -12.24 -29.51 -4.62
C VAL A 149 -13.23 -29.89 -5.71
N VAL A 150 -13.37 -29.03 -6.71
CA VAL A 150 -14.18 -29.30 -7.90
C VAL A 150 -13.39 -30.14 -8.90
N ASP A 151 -12.14 -29.75 -9.17
CA ASP A 151 -11.19 -30.52 -9.98
C ASP A 151 -9.76 -30.13 -9.57
N LEU A 152 -8.79 -31.02 -9.70
CA LEU A 152 -7.41 -30.78 -9.32
C LEU A 152 -6.44 -31.39 -10.32
N LEU A 153 -5.47 -30.61 -10.78
CA LEU A 153 -4.35 -31.10 -11.58
C LEU A 153 -3.05 -31.10 -10.76
N GLY A 154 -2.70 -32.26 -10.20
CA GLY A 154 -1.38 -32.51 -9.64
C GLY A 154 -0.42 -33.07 -10.69
N TYR A 155 0.74 -32.45 -10.90
CA TYR A 155 1.70 -32.88 -11.93
C TYR A 155 3.15 -32.93 -11.47
N GLY A 156 3.93 -33.78 -12.15
CA GLY A 156 5.36 -33.95 -11.89
C GLY A 156 5.60 -34.61 -10.53
N THR A 157 6.49 -34.05 -9.72
CA THR A 157 6.80 -34.60 -8.37
C THR A 157 5.93 -33.98 -7.28
N THR A 158 4.68 -33.61 -7.58
CA THR A 158 3.81 -33.00 -6.58
C THR A 158 3.48 -33.95 -5.43
N ASN A 159 3.32 -33.40 -4.24
CA ASN A 159 2.90 -34.11 -3.03
C ASN A 159 1.38 -34.17 -2.87
N THR A 160 0.60 -33.57 -3.79
CA THR A 160 -0.88 -33.56 -3.78
C THR A 160 -1.44 -33.71 -5.19
N PHE A 161 -2.32 -34.68 -5.36
CA PHE A 161 -2.86 -35.13 -6.65
C PHE A 161 -4.20 -35.85 -6.43
N GLU A 162 -4.89 -36.22 -7.49
CA GLU A 162 -5.99 -37.18 -7.46
C GLU A 162 -5.46 -38.53 -7.94
N THR A 163 -5.59 -39.57 -7.11
CA THR A 163 -5.09 -40.95 -7.30
C THR A 163 -3.59 -41.12 -7.62
N ALA A 164 -3.08 -40.49 -8.68
CA ALA A 164 -1.67 -40.38 -9.05
C ALA A 164 -1.41 -39.08 -9.84
N ALA A 165 -0.22 -38.49 -9.69
CA ALA A 165 0.16 -37.26 -10.38
C ALA A 165 0.34 -37.44 -11.90
N ALA A 166 -0.08 -36.43 -12.67
CA ALA A 166 0.07 -36.33 -14.11
C ALA A 166 1.55 -36.27 -14.56
N PRO A 167 1.86 -36.72 -15.79
CA PRO A 167 3.14 -36.45 -16.43
C PRO A 167 3.35 -34.94 -16.58
N ALA A 168 4.60 -34.48 -16.47
CA ALA A 168 4.96 -33.07 -16.53
C ALA A 168 6.09 -32.79 -17.53
N PRO A 169 6.21 -31.56 -18.05
CA PRO A 169 7.36 -31.19 -18.86
C PRO A 169 8.67 -31.41 -18.10
N THR A 170 9.70 -31.84 -18.81
CA THR A 170 10.97 -32.26 -18.17
C THR A 170 11.89 -31.09 -17.81
N SER A 171 11.65 -29.91 -18.40
CA SER A 171 12.32 -28.64 -18.13
C SER A 171 11.47 -27.48 -18.63
N ASN A 172 11.82 -26.24 -18.31
CA ASN A 172 11.15 -25.06 -18.86
C ASN A 172 11.31 -24.93 -20.39
N ALA A 173 12.26 -25.65 -21.02
CA ALA A 173 12.41 -25.66 -22.48
C ALA A 173 11.47 -26.67 -23.17
N ASP A 174 10.74 -27.49 -22.41
CA ASP A 174 9.80 -28.48 -22.94
C ASP A 174 8.44 -27.80 -23.18
N ALA A 175 8.15 -27.47 -24.44
CA ALA A 175 7.04 -26.61 -24.84
C ALA A 175 5.64 -27.27 -24.77
N ARG A 176 5.54 -28.48 -24.24
CA ARG A 176 4.28 -29.24 -24.19
C ARG A 176 3.39 -28.77 -23.04
N SER A 177 2.08 -28.79 -23.26
CA SER A 177 1.05 -28.56 -22.24
C SER A 177 0.51 -29.87 -21.67
N LEU A 178 -0.07 -29.80 -20.47
CA LEU A 178 -0.83 -30.90 -19.88
C LEU A 178 -2.27 -30.81 -20.37
N ASN A 179 -2.74 -31.81 -21.10
CA ASN A 179 -4.07 -31.83 -21.71
C ASN A 179 -4.90 -32.97 -21.15
N ARG A 180 -6.12 -32.66 -20.72
CA ARG A 180 -7.15 -33.61 -20.32
C ARG A 180 -7.74 -34.28 -21.57
N THR A 181 -8.08 -35.57 -21.47
CA THR A 181 -8.65 -36.32 -22.59
C THR A 181 -10.18 -36.26 -22.55
N ASP A 182 -10.80 -35.79 -23.64
CA ASP A 182 -12.26 -35.75 -23.87
C ASP A 182 -13.08 -35.06 -22.75
N GLY A 183 -12.46 -34.13 -21.99
CA GLY A 183 -13.10 -33.46 -20.86
C GLY A 183 -13.54 -34.40 -19.73
N VAL A 184 -12.95 -35.61 -19.67
CA VAL A 184 -13.31 -36.63 -18.67
C VAL A 184 -12.47 -36.44 -17.42
N ASP A 185 -13.16 -36.42 -16.28
CA ASP A 185 -12.55 -36.53 -14.97
C ASP A 185 -12.73 -37.95 -14.42
N THR A 186 -11.64 -38.59 -14.01
CA THR A 186 -11.70 -39.93 -13.39
C THR A 186 -11.15 -39.92 -11.97
N ASP A 187 -10.96 -38.72 -11.39
CA ASP A 187 -10.22 -38.49 -10.15
C ASP A 187 -8.81 -39.12 -10.20
N ASN A 188 -8.16 -39.10 -11.37
CA ASN A 188 -6.84 -39.66 -11.54
C ASN A 188 -6.01 -38.87 -12.56
N ASN A 189 -5.21 -37.92 -12.06
CA ASN A 189 -4.48 -37.00 -12.93
C ASN A 189 -3.53 -37.71 -13.91
N ALA A 190 -2.97 -38.86 -13.54
CA ALA A 190 -2.12 -39.66 -14.42
C ALA A 190 -2.88 -40.38 -15.55
N ALA A 191 -4.17 -40.66 -15.35
CA ALA A 191 -5.04 -41.23 -16.37
C ALA A 191 -5.67 -40.16 -17.25
N ASP A 192 -5.96 -38.99 -16.67
CA ASP A 192 -6.74 -37.94 -17.32
C ASP A 192 -5.86 -37.02 -18.18
N PHE A 193 -4.62 -36.75 -17.76
CA PHE A 193 -3.72 -35.82 -18.44
C PHE A 193 -2.55 -36.48 -19.18
N THR A 194 -2.30 -35.98 -20.38
CA THR A 194 -1.11 -36.32 -21.18
C THR A 194 -0.34 -35.07 -21.60
N LEU A 195 0.93 -35.20 -21.95
CA LEU A 195 1.70 -34.10 -22.52
C LEU A 195 1.46 -34.02 -24.03
N SER A 196 0.98 -32.87 -24.49
CA SER A 196 0.69 -32.59 -25.90
C SER A 196 1.65 -31.54 -26.46
N ASP A 197 2.06 -31.70 -27.72
CA ASP A 197 2.75 -30.66 -28.48
C ASP A 197 1.79 -29.67 -29.17
N GLN A 198 0.50 -30.01 -29.19
CA GLN A 198 -0.58 -29.10 -29.58
C GLN A 198 -0.98 -28.32 -28.33
N VAL A 199 -0.53 -27.07 -28.26
CA VAL A 199 -0.91 -26.11 -27.22
C VAL A 199 -1.97 -25.21 -27.83
N THR A 200 -3.21 -25.26 -27.34
CA THR A 200 -4.35 -24.56 -27.95
C THR A 200 -5.16 -23.85 -26.89
N ALA A 201 -4.91 -22.56 -26.72
CA ALA A 201 -5.72 -21.75 -25.81
C ALA A 201 -7.11 -21.47 -26.42
N GLN A 202 -8.18 -21.89 -25.76
CA GLN A 202 -9.57 -21.62 -26.13
C GLN A 202 -10.24 -20.76 -25.05
N SER A 203 -10.94 -19.72 -25.48
CA SER A 203 -11.66 -18.79 -24.62
C SER A 203 -13.15 -18.78 -24.92
N GLY A 204 -13.95 -18.40 -23.94
CA GLY A 204 -15.39 -18.15 -24.09
C GLY A 204 -15.73 -16.82 -24.76
N VAL A 205 -14.73 -15.98 -25.07
CA VAL A 205 -14.92 -14.77 -25.88
C VAL A 205 -14.80 -15.09 -27.38
N ASP A 206 -15.83 -14.72 -28.14
CA ASP A 206 -15.97 -15.03 -29.57
C ASP A 206 -14.93 -14.25 -30.40
N ASP A 207 -14.02 -14.94 -31.12
CA ASP A 207 -12.97 -14.37 -32.01
C ASP A 207 -13.55 -13.78 -33.32
N ALA A 208 -14.81 -13.36 -33.28
CA ALA A 208 -15.59 -12.94 -34.43
C ALA A 208 -15.42 -11.44 -34.74
N GLN A 209 -14.19 -10.97 -35.02
CA GLN A 209 -13.93 -9.74 -35.82
C GLN A 209 -12.60 -9.77 -36.62
N VAL A 210 -12.23 -10.90 -37.24
CA VAL A 210 -11.21 -10.89 -38.33
C VAL A 210 -11.69 -11.75 -39.53
N PRO A 211 -12.08 -11.17 -40.68
CA PRO A 211 -12.32 -11.93 -41.89
C PRO A 211 -11.06 -12.01 -42.78
N GLU A 212 -10.58 -13.23 -43.04
CA GLU A 212 -9.61 -13.56 -44.10
C GLU A 212 -10.15 -13.25 -45.52
N PRO A 213 -9.31 -12.85 -46.50
CA PRO A 213 -9.78 -12.47 -47.83
C PRO A 213 -9.65 -13.59 -48.88
N SER A 214 -10.71 -13.85 -49.65
CA SER A 214 -10.60 -14.18 -51.09
C SER A 214 -11.97 -14.20 -51.78
N GLY A 215 -12.16 -13.35 -52.80
CA GLY A 215 -13.18 -13.57 -53.85
C GLY A 215 -13.93 -12.33 -54.33
N SER A 216 -13.44 -11.72 -55.42
CA SER A 216 -13.92 -10.50 -56.10
C SER A 216 -15.20 -10.72 -56.96
N PRO A 217 -15.78 -9.72 -57.68
CA PRO A 217 -16.96 -8.94 -57.26
C PRO A 217 -18.10 -8.90 -58.30
N THR A 218 -19.31 -8.44 -57.95
CA THR A 218 -20.19 -7.76 -58.95
C THR A 218 -21.15 -6.73 -58.32
N ALA A 219 -20.76 -5.46 -58.46
CA ALA A 219 -21.52 -4.25 -58.81
C ALA A 219 -22.83 -3.81 -58.08
N SER A 220 -22.67 -2.77 -57.25
CA SER A 220 -23.26 -1.40 -57.38
C SER A 220 -24.76 -1.14 -57.03
N PRO A 221 -25.15 0.12 -56.70
CA PRO A 221 -24.78 0.91 -55.51
C PRO A 221 -26.02 1.53 -54.80
N SER A 222 -25.89 1.97 -53.54
CA SER A 222 -26.64 3.13 -53.05
C SER A 222 -25.99 3.73 -51.80
N SER A 223 -25.93 5.06 -51.81
CA SER A 223 -25.18 6.03 -51.02
C SER A 223 -25.69 6.31 -49.60
N GLU A 224 -24.79 6.33 -48.61
CA GLU A 224 -24.47 7.46 -47.70
C GLU A 224 -23.35 7.03 -46.71
N PRO A 225 -22.48 7.96 -46.21
CA PRO A 225 -21.16 7.61 -45.70
C PRO A 225 -21.21 7.10 -44.25
N SER A 226 -20.91 5.82 -44.07
CA SER A 226 -20.46 5.27 -42.80
C SER A 226 -18.94 5.36 -42.75
N ALA A 227 -18.38 5.88 -41.66
CA ALA A 227 -16.95 5.91 -41.42
C ALA A 227 -16.35 4.49 -41.56
N GLU A 228 -15.25 4.38 -42.31
CA GLU A 228 -14.51 3.14 -42.51
C GLU A 228 -13.96 2.61 -41.18
N PRO A 229 -13.92 1.27 -40.97
CA PRO A 229 -13.07 0.70 -39.93
C PRO A 229 -11.62 0.99 -40.30
N THR A 230 -10.94 1.76 -39.46
CA THR A 230 -9.51 2.05 -39.59
C THR A 230 -8.76 0.73 -39.52
N ALA A 231 -8.08 0.34 -40.59
CA ALA A 231 -7.19 -0.82 -40.57
C ALA A 231 -6.14 -0.65 -39.46
N GLU A 232 -5.79 -1.74 -38.75
CA GLU A 232 -4.64 -1.74 -37.86
C GLU A 232 -3.41 -1.20 -38.63
N PRO A 233 -2.73 -0.16 -38.12
CA PRO A 233 -1.59 0.40 -38.82
C PRO A 233 -0.48 -0.65 -38.85
N THR A 234 -0.15 -1.10 -40.07
CA THR A 234 1.02 -1.95 -40.31
C THR A 234 2.15 -1.06 -40.78
N THR A 235 3.30 -1.14 -40.10
CA THR A 235 4.49 -0.39 -40.51
C THR A 235 4.92 -0.78 -41.93
N GLN A 236 5.02 0.18 -42.85
CA GLN A 236 5.73 -0.08 -44.10
C GLN A 236 7.24 -0.13 -43.80
N PRO A 237 8.00 -1.14 -44.29
CA PRO A 237 9.43 -1.20 -44.05
C PRO A 237 10.15 0.09 -44.45
N GLY A 238 10.67 0.83 -43.47
CA GLY A 238 11.42 2.07 -43.66
C GLY A 238 10.59 3.37 -43.54
N GLU A 239 9.30 3.30 -43.23
CA GLU A 239 8.48 4.47 -42.90
C GLU A 239 8.96 5.14 -41.60
N LEU A 240 9.02 6.48 -41.61
CA LEU A 240 9.36 7.28 -40.44
C LEU A 240 8.05 7.74 -39.78
N LEU A 241 7.83 7.32 -38.54
CA LEU A 241 6.65 7.65 -37.74
C LEU A 241 6.98 8.75 -36.72
N SER A 242 6.02 9.62 -36.42
CA SER A 242 6.14 10.50 -35.25
C SER A 242 5.96 9.71 -33.96
N ILE A 243 6.48 10.24 -32.85
CA ILE A 243 6.29 9.61 -31.53
C ILE A 243 4.80 9.57 -31.16
N ALA A 244 4.04 10.63 -31.44
CA ALA A 244 2.58 10.65 -31.25
C ALA A 244 1.83 9.55 -32.03
N GLN A 245 2.31 9.16 -33.22
CA GLN A 245 1.74 8.01 -33.93
C GLN A 245 2.12 6.70 -33.23
N ILE A 246 3.36 6.58 -32.76
CA ILE A 246 3.84 5.39 -32.07
C ILE A 246 3.09 5.18 -30.76
N GLN A 247 2.83 6.23 -29.96
CA GLN A 247 1.99 6.11 -28.76
C GLN A 247 0.54 5.86 -29.12
N GLY A 248 -0.03 6.69 -30.01
CA GLY A 248 -1.48 6.82 -30.15
C GLY A 248 -2.09 7.66 -29.03
N THR A 249 -3.43 7.60 -28.91
CA THR A 249 -4.22 8.38 -27.93
C THR A 249 -4.75 7.52 -26.77
N GLY A 250 -4.34 6.25 -26.70
CA GLY A 250 -4.73 5.30 -25.66
C GLY A 250 -3.53 4.89 -24.83
N ASP A 251 -3.76 4.02 -23.85
CA ASP A 251 -2.78 3.47 -22.91
C ASP A 251 -1.98 2.28 -23.47
N THR A 252 -2.00 2.07 -24.79
CA THR A 252 -1.24 1.02 -25.47
C THR A 252 -0.89 1.47 -26.88
N THR A 253 0.37 1.25 -27.26
CA THR A 253 0.85 1.55 -28.60
C THR A 253 0.08 0.78 -29.69
N PRO A 254 -0.43 1.45 -30.76
CA PRO A 254 -1.00 0.77 -31.92
C PRO A 254 0.04 -0.03 -32.74
N TYR A 255 1.32 0.08 -32.38
CA TYR A 255 2.45 -0.62 -33.01
C TYR A 255 3.06 -1.70 -32.11
N LEU A 256 2.29 -2.22 -31.15
CA LEU A 256 2.76 -3.24 -30.20
C LEU A 256 3.48 -4.41 -30.91
N ASN A 257 4.71 -4.69 -30.48
CA ASN A 257 5.62 -5.69 -31.04
C ASN A 257 6.05 -5.48 -32.50
N GLN A 258 5.69 -4.35 -33.12
CA GLN A 258 6.15 -3.99 -34.46
C GLN A 258 7.49 -3.24 -34.40
N THR A 259 8.27 -3.34 -35.48
CA THR A 259 9.48 -2.53 -35.64
C THR A 259 9.09 -1.15 -36.16
N VAL A 260 9.36 -0.12 -35.37
CA VAL A 260 9.10 1.28 -35.69
C VAL A 260 10.41 2.03 -35.94
N ARG A 261 10.33 3.11 -36.71
CA ARG A 261 11.44 4.03 -36.95
C ARG A 261 10.97 5.45 -36.70
N THR A 262 11.68 6.20 -35.88
CA THR A 262 11.31 7.56 -35.48
C THR A 262 12.53 8.46 -35.28
N ARG A 263 12.28 9.77 -35.09
CA ARG A 263 13.29 10.77 -34.76
C ARG A 263 12.81 11.61 -33.59
N GLY A 264 13.77 12.17 -32.86
CA GLY A 264 13.51 13.16 -31.83
C GLY A 264 14.78 13.58 -31.11
N VAL A 265 14.61 14.40 -30.08
CA VAL A 265 15.67 14.96 -29.24
C VAL A 265 15.70 14.21 -27.92
N VAL A 266 16.90 13.81 -27.47
CA VAL A 266 17.09 13.16 -26.17
C VAL A 266 16.83 14.15 -25.04
N THR A 267 15.88 13.85 -24.14
CA THR A 267 15.43 14.72 -23.04
C THR A 267 15.80 14.22 -21.64
N ALA A 268 16.19 12.95 -21.50
CA ALA A 268 16.75 12.38 -20.26
C ALA A 268 17.64 11.17 -20.59
N VAL A 269 18.65 10.88 -19.77
CA VAL A 269 19.58 9.75 -19.98
C VAL A 269 19.82 8.98 -18.68
N TYR A 270 19.52 7.69 -18.68
CA TYR A 270 19.66 6.78 -17.53
C TYR A 270 20.70 5.69 -17.82
N ALA A 271 21.95 6.11 -17.95
CA ALA A 271 23.09 5.21 -18.18
C ALA A 271 23.48 4.40 -16.93
N THR A 272 23.05 4.86 -15.76
CA THR A 272 23.19 4.21 -14.46
C THR A 272 21.81 3.98 -13.84
N GLY A 273 21.75 3.42 -12.63
CA GLY A 273 20.47 3.25 -11.93
C GLY A 273 19.60 2.08 -12.41
N GLY A 274 19.90 1.44 -13.53
CA GLY A 274 19.22 0.20 -13.96
C GLY A 274 18.03 0.39 -14.90
N LEU A 275 17.60 1.63 -15.18
CA LEU A 275 16.63 1.91 -16.25
C LEU A 275 17.21 1.61 -17.65
N ASN A 276 18.53 1.79 -17.83
CA ASN A 276 19.27 1.34 -19.01
C ASN A 276 18.73 1.91 -20.34
N GLY A 277 18.33 3.17 -20.34
CA GLY A 277 17.68 3.81 -21.48
C GLY A 277 17.74 5.33 -21.42
N PHE A 278 17.01 5.97 -22.31
CA PHE A 278 16.93 7.43 -22.41
C PHE A 278 15.55 7.85 -22.92
N GLN A 279 15.12 9.07 -22.60
CA GLN A 279 13.87 9.64 -23.10
C GLN A 279 14.12 10.41 -24.39
N VAL A 280 13.21 10.29 -25.34
CA VAL A 280 13.24 11.03 -26.60
C VAL A 280 11.90 11.71 -26.82
N GLN A 281 11.93 12.98 -27.26
CA GLN A 281 10.74 13.75 -27.59
C GLN A 281 10.85 14.36 -28.99
N THR A 282 9.73 14.44 -29.71
CA THR A 282 9.65 15.02 -31.07
C THR A 282 10.28 16.42 -31.08
N GLU A 283 11.10 16.75 -32.09
CA GLU A 283 11.74 18.05 -32.18
C GLU A 283 10.74 19.23 -32.23
N GLY A 284 11.08 20.34 -31.56
CA GLY A 284 10.27 21.56 -31.53
C GLY A 284 8.96 21.50 -30.73
N THR A 285 8.64 20.38 -30.08
CA THR A 285 7.43 20.22 -29.26
C THR A 285 7.64 20.63 -27.80
N GLY A 286 6.53 20.62 -27.04
CA GLY A 286 6.46 21.13 -25.67
C GLY A 286 6.21 22.64 -25.60
N GLY A 287 6.42 23.25 -24.42
CA GLY A 287 5.92 24.59 -24.14
C GLY A 287 4.40 24.61 -23.94
N ASP A 288 3.69 25.50 -24.63
CA ASP A 288 2.22 25.56 -24.60
C ASP A 288 1.63 24.48 -25.54
N LEU A 289 1.02 23.45 -24.96
CA LEU A 289 0.49 22.29 -25.69
C LEU A 289 -0.85 22.57 -26.39
N GLY A 290 -1.57 23.63 -26.00
CA GLY A 290 -2.92 23.91 -26.49
C GLY A 290 -3.96 22.83 -26.12
N GLU A 291 -5.23 23.06 -26.46
CA GLU A 291 -6.35 22.16 -26.09
C GLU A 291 -6.47 20.92 -27.00
N ASP A 292 -5.82 20.93 -28.17
CA ASP A 292 -5.91 19.85 -29.16
C ASP A 292 -4.84 18.74 -28.95
N HIS A 293 -3.98 18.88 -27.93
CA HIS A 293 -2.96 17.89 -27.59
C HIS A 293 -3.59 16.63 -27.01
N THR A 294 -3.55 15.54 -27.77
CA THR A 294 -4.29 14.30 -27.47
C THR A 294 -3.42 13.04 -27.51
N ALA A 295 -2.14 13.17 -27.89
CA ALA A 295 -1.17 12.09 -27.95
C ALA A 295 0.21 12.64 -27.57
N THR A 296 0.99 11.86 -26.83
CA THR A 296 2.31 12.28 -26.36
C THR A 296 3.32 12.48 -27.50
N ASP A 297 4.23 13.43 -27.31
CA ASP A 297 5.40 13.60 -28.16
C ASP A 297 6.66 12.91 -27.61
N GLY A 298 6.59 12.33 -26.41
CA GLY A 298 7.69 11.69 -25.72
C GLY A 298 7.58 10.16 -25.71
N VAL A 299 8.72 9.47 -25.67
CA VAL A 299 8.77 8.00 -25.53
C VAL A 299 10.06 7.54 -24.86
N PHE A 300 9.96 6.51 -24.04
CA PHE A 300 11.13 5.86 -23.44
C PHE A 300 11.81 4.92 -24.44
N VAL A 301 13.13 5.00 -24.47
CA VAL A 301 13.97 4.16 -25.34
C VAL A 301 14.80 3.22 -24.48
N TYR A 302 14.39 1.96 -24.41
CA TYR A 302 15.14 0.93 -23.70
C TYR A 302 16.34 0.48 -24.55
N ALA A 303 17.55 0.79 -24.07
CA ALA A 303 18.77 0.74 -24.86
C ALA A 303 19.99 0.31 -24.04
N PRO A 304 19.98 -0.85 -23.34
CA PRO A 304 21.01 -1.21 -22.36
C PRO A 304 22.44 -1.27 -22.91
N ASN A 305 22.58 -1.55 -24.21
CA ASN A 305 23.88 -1.63 -24.88
C ASN A 305 24.22 -0.38 -25.71
N ALA A 306 23.38 0.66 -25.68
CA ALA A 306 23.51 1.86 -26.50
C ALA A 306 23.26 3.17 -25.73
N VAL A 307 22.80 3.14 -24.48
CA VAL A 307 22.55 4.35 -23.68
C VAL A 307 23.78 5.28 -23.58
N ASN A 308 24.99 4.71 -23.57
CA ASN A 308 26.25 5.48 -23.55
C ASN A 308 26.64 6.10 -24.91
N SER A 309 25.87 5.87 -25.99
CA SER A 309 26.12 6.46 -27.31
C SER A 309 25.36 7.75 -27.56
N VAL A 310 24.56 8.22 -26.59
CA VAL A 310 23.76 9.45 -26.69
C VAL A 310 24.02 10.35 -25.50
N GLN A 311 23.73 11.64 -25.67
CA GLN A 311 23.79 12.67 -24.63
C GLN A 311 22.51 13.50 -24.65
N LEU A 312 22.22 14.17 -23.53
CA LEU A 312 21.10 15.10 -23.44
C LEU A 312 21.18 16.14 -24.57
N GLY A 313 20.09 16.32 -25.32
CA GLY A 313 20.00 17.24 -26.44
C GLY A 313 20.42 16.66 -27.81
N ASP A 314 20.92 15.42 -27.88
CA ASP A 314 21.23 14.79 -29.16
C ASP A 314 19.96 14.60 -30.00
N HIS A 315 20.05 14.91 -31.30
CA HIS A 315 19.03 14.56 -32.28
C HIS A 315 19.30 13.14 -32.77
N VAL A 316 18.37 12.22 -32.55
CA VAL A 316 18.55 10.80 -32.83
C VAL A 316 17.52 10.29 -33.82
N GLU A 317 17.94 9.33 -34.64
CA GLU A 317 17.04 8.44 -35.38
C GLU A 317 17.11 7.05 -34.74
N LEU A 318 15.93 6.50 -34.46
CA LEU A 318 15.76 5.22 -33.78
C LEU A 318 15.11 4.22 -34.72
N THR A 319 15.53 2.96 -34.64
CA THR A 319 14.85 1.82 -35.26
C THR A 319 14.85 0.69 -34.24
N GLY A 320 13.67 0.29 -33.79
CA GLY A 320 13.50 -0.67 -32.70
C GLY A 320 12.08 -1.20 -32.62
N THR A 321 11.80 -2.01 -31.61
CA THR A 321 10.47 -2.62 -31.42
C THR A 321 9.67 -1.81 -30.41
N ALA A 322 8.46 -1.34 -30.78
CA ALA A 322 7.53 -0.72 -29.84
C ALA A 322 6.92 -1.77 -28.91
N GLN A 323 6.87 -1.48 -27.61
CA GLN A 323 6.49 -2.41 -26.53
C GLN A 323 5.82 -1.66 -25.39
N GLU A 324 5.01 -2.38 -24.58
CA GLU A 324 4.62 -1.93 -23.25
C GLU A 324 5.52 -2.55 -22.19
N TYR A 325 5.94 -1.74 -21.21
CA TYR A 325 6.66 -2.22 -20.03
C TYR A 325 6.12 -1.57 -18.78
N PHE A 326 5.53 -2.37 -17.89
CA PHE A 326 4.79 -1.90 -16.71
C PHE A 326 3.69 -0.87 -17.01
N GLY A 327 3.09 -0.95 -18.22
CA GLY A 327 2.04 -0.04 -18.68
C GLY A 327 2.55 1.25 -19.32
N GLN A 328 3.87 1.42 -19.47
CA GLN A 328 4.46 2.52 -20.24
C GLN A 328 4.88 2.05 -21.64
N THR A 329 4.56 2.85 -22.65
CA THR A 329 5.04 2.64 -24.01
C THR A 329 6.53 2.96 -24.11
N GLN A 330 7.27 2.05 -24.73
CA GLN A 330 8.70 2.19 -24.97
C GLN A 330 9.14 1.63 -26.33
N ILE A 331 10.30 2.06 -26.81
CA ILE A 331 10.97 1.49 -27.99
C ILE A 331 12.23 0.76 -27.54
N SER A 332 12.28 -0.56 -27.74
CA SER A 332 13.46 -1.39 -27.49
C SER A 332 14.42 -1.36 -28.66
N VAL A 333 15.64 -0.85 -28.45
CA VAL A 333 16.64 -0.65 -29.52
C VAL A 333 17.92 -1.45 -29.27
N GLN A 334 18.49 -1.97 -30.36
CA GLN A 334 19.86 -2.49 -30.38
C GLN A 334 20.84 -1.36 -30.76
N PRO A 335 22.15 -1.50 -30.50
CA PRO A 335 23.12 -0.44 -30.83
C PRO A 335 23.10 0.02 -32.29
N ALA A 336 22.86 -0.89 -33.24
CA ALA A 336 22.74 -0.55 -34.66
C ALA A 336 21.44 0.22 -35.02
N GLY A 337 20.48 0.26 -34.10
CA GLY A 337 19.20 0.95 -34.24
C GLY A 337 19.23 2.38 -33.69
N VAL A 338 20.36 2.88 -33.19
CA VAL A 338 20.51 4.26 -32.71
C VAL A 338 21.50 5.00 -33.60
N THR A 339 21.07 6.10 -34.21
CA THR A 339 21.93 6.97 -35.01
C THR A 339 21.80 8.41 -34.53
N VAL A 340 22.89 9.00 -34.01
CA VAL A 340 22.95 10.44 -33.73
C VAL A 340 23.11 11.19 -35.05
N LEU A 341 22.19 12.11 -35.33
CA LEU A 341 22.14 12.90 -36.55
C LEU A 341 22.99 14.17 -36.41
N SER A 342 23.69 14.55 -37.47
CA SER A 342 24.49 15.78 -37.51
C SER A 342 23.67 17.04 -37.81
N ASP A 343 22.46 16.86 -38.33
CA ASP A 343 21.58 17.97 -38.70
C ASP A 343 20.91 18.52 -37.43
N PRO A 344 20.94 19.85 -37.23
CA PRO A 344 20.34 20.46 -36.04
C PRO A 344 18.82 20.23 -36.03
N ALA A 345 18.31 19.76 -34.90
CA ALA A 345 16.87 19.73 -34.61
C ALA A 345 16.43 21.03 -33.92
N GLU A 346 15.14 21.36 -34.04
CA GLU A 346 14.54 22.37 -33.16
C GLU A 346 14.50 21.83 -31.72
N ALA A 347 14.90 22.65 -30.75
CA ALA A 347 14.98 22.20 -29.36
C ALA A 347 13.59 21.93 -28.79
N VAL A 348 13.46 20.81 -28.08
CA VAL A 348 12.31 20.52 -27.21
C VAL A 348 12.27 21.56 -26.08
N LYS A 349 11.07 21.99 -25.72
CA LYS A 349 10.82 22.87 -24.57
C LYS A 349 10.08 22.08 -23.50
N PRO A 350 10.40 22.23 -22.21
CA PRO A 350 9.53 21.70 -21.16
C PRO A 350 8.11 22.24 -21.32
N ALA A 351 7.10 21.38 -21.18
CA ALA A 351 5.71 21.80 -21.17
C ALA A 351 5.32 22.32 -19.78
N ASP A 352 4.77 23.53 -19.70
CA ASP A 352 4.27 24.10 -18.44
C ASP A 352 2.94 23.42 -18.08
N VAL A 353 2.97 22.46 -17.16
CA VAL A 353 1.83 21.57 -16.90
C VAL A 353 1.42 21.62 -15.43
N ALA A 354 0.17 22.02 -15.19
CA ALA A 354 -0.49 21.76 -13.91
C ALA A 354 -0.83 20.27 -13.87
N TRP A 355 -0.61 19.62 -12.73
CA TRP A 355 -0.78 18.18 -12.64
C TRP A 355 -2.16 17.72 -13.14
N PRO A 356 -2.23 16.82 -14.14
CA PRO A 356 -3.51 16.36 -14.64
C PRO A 356 -4.21 15.43 -13.65
N THR A 357 -5.53 15.57 -13.54
CA THR A 357 -6.34 14.89 -12.52
C THR A 357 -6.91 13.55 -12.98
N SER A 358 -6.83 13.24 -14.28
CA SER A 358 -7.28 11.97 -14.84
C SER A 358 -6.13 11.22 -15.55
N ASP A 359 -6.22 9.89 -15.59
CA ASP A 359 -5.22 9.06 -16.27
C ASP A 359 -5.15 9.35 -17.76
N THR A 360 -6.28 9.65 -18.43
CA THR A 360 -6.29 10.02 -19.85
C THR A 360 -5.48 11.29 -20.14
N GLU A 361 -5.57 12.30 -19.26
CA GLU A 361 -4.78 13.53 -19.45
C GLU A 361 -3.29 13.30 -19.15
N ARG A 362 -2.96 12.38 -18.23
CA ARG A 362 -1.57 12.00 -17.93
C ARG A 362 -0.96 11.17 -19.08
N GLU A 363 -1.75 10.28 -19.68
CA GLU A 363 -1.36 9.46 -20.82
C GLU A 363 -0.96 10.31 -22.03
N ALA A 364 -1.70 11.40 -22.29
CA ALA A 364 -1.36 12.35 -23.35
C ALA A 364 0.01 13.05 -23.14
N LEU A 365 0.62 12.92 -21.95
CA LEU A 365 1.90 13.50 -21.57
C LEU A 365 2.99 12.46 -21.30
N GLU A 366 2.70 11.15 -21.44
CA GLU A 366 3.64 10.09 -21.09
C GLU A 366 4.99 10.25 -21.84
N GLY A 367 6.10 10.27 -21.11
CA GLY A 367 7.45 10.40 -21.69
C GLY A 367 7.85 11.83 -22.05
N MET A 368 6.96 12.82 -21.93
CA MET A 368 7.28 14.22 -22.24
C MET A 368 8.09 14.90 -21.14
N LEU A 369 8.92 15.87 -21.56
CA LEU A 369 9.60 16.80 -20.69
C LEU A 369 8.61 17.85 -20.16
N LEU A 370 8.41 17.85 -18.84
CA LEU A 370 7.48 18.73 -18.14
C LEU A 370 8.23 19.73 -17.26
N GLN A 371 7.65 20.92 -17.15
CA GLN A 371 7.90 21.87 -16.07
C GLN A 371 6.63 21.87 -15.19
N PRO A 372 6.62 21.12 -14.07
CA PRO A 372 5.47 21.09 -13.18
C PRO A 372 5.17 22.50 -12.64
N ILE A 373 3.91 22.92 -12.74
CA ILE A 373 3.41 24.16 -12.16
C ILE A 373 2.37 23.88 -11.07
N GLY A 374 2.36 24.72 -10.04
CA GLY A 374 1.48 24.58 -8.88
C GLY A 374 2.23 24.21 -7.61
N THR A 375 1.46 24.01 -6.54
CA THR A 375 1.98 23.59 -5.23
C THR A 375 2.00 22.07 -5.17
N PHE A 376 3.08 21.52 -4.60
CA PHE A 376 3.19 20.11 -4.25
C PHE A 376 3.58 19.99 -2.77
N THR A 377 3.07 18.97 -2.10
CA THR A 377 3.37 18.66 -0.70
C THR A 377 3.84 17.21 -0.60
N VAL A 378 4.87 16.95 0.20
CA VAL A 378 5.30 15.57 0.50
C VAL A 378 4.21 14.84 1.28
N THR A 379 3.71 13.73 0.74
CA THR A 379 2.69 12.89 1.40
C THR A 379 3.23 11.52 1.79
N ASN A 380 4.39 11.12 1.25
CA ASN A 380 5.01 9.84 1.59
C ASN A 380 6.53 9.91 1.45
N ASN A 381 7.26 9.49 2.48
CA ASN A 381 8.72 9.36 2.46
C ASN A 381 9.18 7.95 2.88
N TYR A 382 8.27 6.98 2.97
CA TYR A 382 8.57 5.60 3.36
C TYR A 382 9.42 4.87 2.30
N GLY A 383 9.09 5.09 1.02
CA GLY A 383 9.81 4.52 -0.12
C GLY A 383 11.25 5.04 -0.27
N LEU A 384 11.55 6.19 0.30
CA LEU A 384 12.80 6.92 0.07
C LEU A 384 14.05 6.12 0.49
N ASN A 385 13.99 5.42 1.62
CA ASN A 385 15.09 4.60 2.11
C ASN A 385 15.27 3.27 1.34
N THR A 386 14.29 2.88 0.51
CA THR A 386 14.30 1.58 -0.20
C THR A 386 14.45 1.75 -1.71
N TYR A 387 13.68 2.63 -2.33
CA TYR A 387 13.61 2.80 -3.79
C TYR A 387 13.96 4.22 -4.25
N GLY A 388 14.34 5.13 -3.35
CA GLY A 388 14.60 6.52 -3.73
C GLY A 388 13.34 7.32 -4.07
N GLU A 389 12.15 6.76 -3.82
CA GLU A 389 10.86 7.34 -4.21
C GLU A 389 10.25 8.20 -3.08
N ILE A 390 9.66 9.33 -3.48
CA ILE A 390 8.90 10.25 -2.63
C ILE A 390 7.49 10.34 -3.20
N GLY A 391 6.47 10.10 -2.37
CA GLY A 391 5.10 10.41 -2.76
C GLY A 391 4.80 11.88 -2.52
N LEU A 392 4.25 12.55 -3.53
CA LEU A 392 3.76 13.91 -3.45
C LEU A 392 2.24 13.93 -3.66
N ALA A 393 1.60 14.93 -3.05
CA ALA A 393 0.25 15.34 -3.34
C ALA A 393 0.29 16.71 -4.00
N THR A 394 -0.54 16.94 -5.00
CA THR A 394 -0.75 18.30 -5.52
C THR A 394 -1.61 19.11 -4.56
N GLY A 395 -1.35 20.41 -4.48
CA GLY A 395 -1.94 21.30 -3.48
C GLY A 395 -1.06 21.48 -2.25
N HIS A 396 -1.68 21.98 -1.16
CA HIS A 396 -0.99 22.28 0.09
C HIS A 396 -1.07 21.14 1.12
N ASP A 397 -2.02 20.22 0.95
CA ASP A 397 -2.35 19.20 1.94
C ASP A 397 -1.84 17.81 1.52
N VAL A 398 -1.43 17.03 2.53
CA VAL A 398 -1.14 15.60 2.38
C VAL A 398 -2.38 14.82 1.90
N LEU A 399 -2.16 13.61 1.38
CA LEU A 399 -3.24 12.66 1.13
C LEU A 399 -3.75 12.12 2.47
N ARG A 400 -5.05 11.88 2.55
CA ARG A 400 -5.72 11.51 3.81
C ARG A 400 -6.29 10.12 3.77
N THR A 401 -6.18 9.38 4.87
CA THR A 401 -6.84 8.08 4.97
C THR A 401 -8.36 8.27 4.92
N PRO A 402 -9.09 7.63 3.98
CA PRO A 402 -10.53 7.88 3.81
C PRO A 402 -11.36 7.66 5.08
N THR A 403 -11.10 6.59 5.85
CA THR A 403 -11.83 6.28 7.09
C THR A 403 -11.43 7.13 8.28
N ASP A 404 -10.47 8.04 8.11
CA ASP A 404 -10.15 9.09 9.10
C ASP A 404 -10.92 10.39 8.84
N VAL A 405 -11.52 10.53 7.65
CA VAL A 405 -12.27 11.73 7.23
C VAL A 405 -13.78 11.46 7.18
N ALA A 406 -14.18 10.22 6.87
CA ALA A 406 -15.57 9.85 6.69
C ALA A 406 -15.85 8.39 7.06
N ALA A 407 -17.14 8.08 7.26
CA ALA A 407 -17.58 6.74 7.62
C ALA A 407 -17.16 5.70 6.56
N PRO A 408 -16.68 4.51 6.98
CA PRO A 408 -16.33 3.42 6.07
C PRO A 408 -17.48 3.06 5.11
N GLY A 409 -17.15 2.95 3.82
CA GLY A 409 -18.13 2.63 2.77
C GLY A 409 -19.14 3.74 2.46
N SER A 410 -18.93 4.97 2.96
CA SER A 410 -19.74 6.12 2.60
C SER A 410 -19.26 6.78 1.30
N ALA A 411 -20.16 7.53 0.65
CA ALA A 411 -19.82 8.29 -0.55
C ALA A 411 -18.75 9.36 -0.28
N GLU A 412 -18.69 9.89 0.94
CA GLU A 412 -17.67 10.84 1.37
C GLU A 412 -16.29 10.17 1.48
N ALA A 413 -16.20 8.94 2.00
CA ALA A 413 -14.95 8.18 2.02
C ALA A 413 -14.48 7.83 0.60
N GLU A 414 -15.41 7.42 -0.27
CA GLU A 414 -15.12 7.18 -1.69
C GLU A 414 -14.63 8.46 -2.40
N ALA A 415 -15.22 9.62 -2.08
CA ALA A 415 -14.78 10.91 -2.61
C ALA A 415 -13.36 11.29 -2.17
N VAL A 416 -12.98 10.99 -0.92
CA VAL A 416 -11.59 11.18 -0.44
C VAL A 416 -10.62 10.26 -1.19
N ALA A 417 -10.99 9.00 -1.41
CA ALA A 417 -10.16 8.07 -2.18
C ALA A 417 -9.96 8.54 -3.64
N ALA A 418 -11.03 9.03 -4.27
CA ALA A 418 -10.96 9.59 -5.63
C ALA A 418 -10.11 10.86 -5.70
N ASP A 419 -10.24 11.77 -4.72
CA ASP A 419 -9.38 12.96 -4.60
C ASP A 419 -7.91 12.57 -4.43
N ASN A 420 -7.61 11.59 -3.58
CA ASN A 420 -6.25 11.11 -3.40
C ASN A 420 -5.66 10.57 -4.71
N ALA A 421 -6.40 9.77 -5.48
CA ALA A 421 -5.95 9.24 -6.77
C ALA A 421 -5.71 10.36 -7.81
N ALA A 422 -6.53 11.41 -7.80
CA ALA A 422 -6.40 12.56 -8.68
C ALA A 422 -5.16 13.43 -8.36
N ARG A 423 -4.75 13.50 -7.09
CA ARG A 423 -3.64 14.35 -6.62
C ARG A 423 -2.30 13.66 -6.46
N LYS A 424 -2.27 12.32 -6.33
CA LYS A 424 -1.06 11.54 -6.09
C LYS A 424 -0.10 11.56 -7.28
N VAL A 425 1.18 11.74 -6.98
CA VAL A 425 2.30 11.55 -7.92
C VAL A 425 3.54 11.04 -7.17
N ILE A 426 4.35 10.21 -7.81
CA ILE A 426 5.66 9.80 -7.29
C ILE A 426 6.75 10.69 -7.88
N LEU A 427 7.64 11.23 -7.06
CA LEU A 427 8.94 11.71 -7.49
C LEU A 427 9.96 10.58 -7.31
N ASP A 428 10.61 10.18 -8.39
CA ASP A 428 11.54 9.05 -8.45
C ASP A 428 13.00 9.56 -8.45
N ASP A 429 13.98 8.69 -8.26
CA ASP A 429 15.41 8.98 -8.35
C ASP A 429 16.02 8.62 -9.71
N GLY A 430 15.21 8.19 -10.70
CA GLY A 430 15.72 7.78 -12.01
C GLY A 430 16.43 6.43 -11.96
N SER A 431 16.05 5.56 -11.02
CA SER A 431 16.67 4.26 -10.79
C SER A 431 15.64 3.16 -10.56
N THR A 432 16.06 1.91 -10.79
CA THR A 432 15.38 0.70 -10.31
C THR A 432 16.15 0.06 -9.14
N TRP A 433 16.99 0.83 -8.44
CA TRP A 433 17.78 0.33 -7.32
C TRP A 433 16.90 0.07 -6.10
N ASN A 434 17.22 -1.00 -5.38
CA ASN A 434 16.63 -1.29 -4.08
C ASN A 434 17.73 -1.11 -3.02
N TYR A 435 17.81 0.05 -2.40
CA TYR A 435 18.76 0.38 -1.34
C TYR A 435 18.63 -0.53 -0.10
N GLY A 436 17.50 -1.22 0.07
CA GLY A 436 17.32 -2.29 1.06
C GLY A 436 18.15 -3.56 0.77
N ASN A 437 18.66 -3.73 -0.46
CA ASN A 437 19.71 -4.71 -0.76
C ASN A 437 21.06 -4.16 -0.32
N LEU A 438 21.29 -4.20 1.00
CA LEU A 438 22.42 -3.57 1.67
C LEU A 438 23.78 -4.02 1.10
N GLY A 439 23.89 -5.29 0.68
CA GLY A 439 25.13 -5.84 0.12
C GLY A 439 25.51 -5.29 -1.26
N THR A 440 24.53 -4.78 -2.01
CA THR A 440 24.74 -4.23 -3.37
C THR A 440 24.73 -2.71 -3.36
N TYR A 441 23.73 -2.11 -2.70
CA TYR A 441 23.45 -0.67 -2.79
C TYR A 441 23.60 0.08 -1.45
N GLY A 442 23.86 -0.61 -0.33
CA GLY A 442 24.01 0.05 0.98
C GLY A 442 25.23 1.00 1.08
N ASN A 443 26.16 0.94 0.12
CA ASN A 443 27.28 1.88 0.00
C ASN A 443 27.06 3.00 -1.02
N GLN A 444 25.89 3.03 -1.68
CA GLN A 444 25.50 4.11 -2.58
C GLN A 444 24.71 5.14 -1.78
N PRO A 445 25.11 6.43 -1.76
CA PRO A 445 24.38 7.45 -1.01
C PRO A 445 22.93 7.58 -1.48
N LEU A 446 21.99 7.56 -0.54
CA LEU A 446 20.57 7.76 -0.83
C LEU A 446 20.31 9.11 -1.53
N PRO A 447 19.35 9.16 -2.47
CA PRO A 447 18.90 10.40 -3.07
C PRO A 447 18.06 11.21 -2.07
N TYR A 448 18.07 12.54 -2.20
CA TYR A 448 17.22 13.51 -1.49
C TYR A 448 17.36 13.59 0.05
N LEU A 449 17.72 12.51 0.72
CA LEU A 449 17.59 12.33 2.17
C LEU A 449 18.92 12.57 2.92
N SER A 450 18.89 13.44 3.92
CA SER A 450 19.99 13.68 4.86
C SER A 450 19.44 14.18 6.20
N LEU A 451 20.29 14.29 7.23
CA LEU A 451 19.88 14.92 8.49
C LEU A 451 19.61 16.42 8.31
N GLU A 452 20.30 17.08 7.38
CA GLU A 452 20.09 18.49 7.03
C GLU A 452 18.85 18.71 6.16
N ASN A 453 18.45 17.73 5.35
CA ASN A 453 17.26 17.75 4.49
C ASN A 453 16.47 16.45 4.71
N PRO A 454 15.57 16.42 5.71
CA PRO A 454 14.91 15.19 6.15
C PRO A 454 13.75 14.72 5.27
N VAL A 455 13.26 15.58 4.36
CA VAL A 455 12.11 15.30 3.49
C VAL A 455 10.89 14.83 4.29
N ARG A 456 10.37 15.75 5.12
CA ARG A 456 9.23 15.47 6.02
C ARG A 456 7.92 15.46 5.25
N MET A 457 6.97 14.62 5.66
CA MET A 457 5.58 14.76 5.21
C MET A 457 5.05 16.15 5.61
N GLY A 458 4.16 16.72 4.79
CA GLY A 458 3.65 18.08 4.98
C GLY A 458 4.57 19.18 4.42
N SER A 459 5.84 18.88 4.15
CA SER A 459 6.76 19.86 3.56
C SER A 459 6.38 20.23 2.12
N SER A 460 6.40 21.52 1.82
CA SER A 460 6.18 22.04 0.47
C SER A 460 7.34 21.70 -0.46
N VAL A 461 7.03 21.44 -1.73
CA VAL A 461 7.97 21.07 -2.80
C VAL A 461 7.84 22.04 -3.96
N THR A 462 8.99 22.57 -4.41
CA THR A 462 9.07 23.41 -5.61
C THR A 462 9.97 22.73 -6.64
N PHE A 463 9.50 22.61 -7.88
CA PHE A 463 10.30 22.15 -9.01
C PHE A 463 11.08 23.33 -9.59
N ASP A 464 12.41 23.25 -9.60
CA ASP A 464 13.31 24.25 -10.19
C ASP A 464 14.00 23.75 -11.47
N GLN A 465 13.86 22.46 -11.79
CA GLN A 465 14.27 21.86 -13.05
C GLN A 465 13.12 21.08 -13.71
N PRO A 466 13.15 20.90 -15.03
CA PRO A 466 12.24 20.00 -15.73
C PRO A 466 12.43 18.53 -15.32
N VAL A 467 11.35 17.77 -15.47
CA VAL A 467 11.28 16.32 -15.20
C VAL A 467 10.58 15.63 -16.36
N VAL A 468 10.67 14.30 -16.44
CA VAL A 468 9.92 13.51 -17.43
C VAL A 468 8.76 12.79 -16.74
N LEU A 469 7.56 12.89 -17.29
CA LEU A 469 6.44 12.06 -16.83
C LEU A 469 6.65 10.63 -17.31
N GLY A 470 6.51 9.67 -16.40
CA GLY A 470 6.46 8.27 -16.75
C GLY A 470 5.40 7.52 -15.98
N TYR A 471 5.18 6.28 -16.39
CA TYR A 471 4.28 5.34 -15.74
C TYR A 471 5.00 4.03 -15.45
N GLY A 472 4.69 3.42 -14.31
CA GLY A 472 5.25 2.13 -13.97
C GLY A 472 4.84 1.66 -12.58
N HIS A 473 4.71 0.35 -12.42
CA HIS A 473 4.26 -0.29 -11.18
C HIS A 473 2.89 0.19 -10.69
N ASN A 474 2.00 0.58 -11.63
CA ASN A 474 0.68 1.15 -11.40
C ASN A 474 0.69 2.56 -10.78
N GLU A 475 1.78 3.30 -10.96
CA GLU A 475 1.93 4.66 -10.41
C GLU A 475 2.47 5.60 -11.48
N TRP A 476 1.92 6.82 -11.52
CA TRP A 476 2.47 7.93 -12.29
C TRP A 476 3.65 8.55 -11.56
N ARG A 477 4.74 8.80 -12.28
CA ARG A 477 6.00 9.25 -11.70
C ARG A 477 6.66 10.37 -12.49
N LEU A 478 7.29 11.27 -11.77
CA LEU A 478 8.15 12.32 -12.29
C LEU A 478 9.60 11.85 -12.15
N GLN A 479 10.26 11.65 -13.28
CA GLN A 479 11.64 11.21 -13.36
C GLN A 479 12.58 12.42 -13.51
N PRO A 480 13.68 12.49 -12.76
CA PRO A 480 14.76 13.44 -13.03
C PRO A 480 15.41 13.13 -14.39
N LEU A 481 16.11 14.10 -14.99
CA LEU A 481 16.68 13.92 -16.35
C LEU A 481 17.87 12.93 -16.41
N GLN A 482 18.34 12.49 -15.25
CA GLN A 482 19.35 11.47 -15.04
C GLN A 482 19.18 10.91 -13.62
N GLN A 483 19.84 9.80 -13.30
CA GLN A 483 19.78 9.23 -11.95
C GLN A 483 20.23 10.26 -10.89
N VAL A 484 19.42 10.41 -9.85
CA VAL A 484 19.73 11.12 -8.61
C VAL A 484 20.29 10.13 -7.59
N THR A 485 21.37 10.53 -6.94
CA THR A 485 21.98 9.89 -5.78
C THR A 485 22.38 10.99 -4.80
N GLY A 486 22.83 10.63 -3.60
CA GLY A 486 23.35 11.63 -2.66
C GLY A 486 24.59 12.40 -3.16
N ASP A 487 25.26 11.93 -4.22
CA ASP A 487 26.44 12.57 -4.81
C ASP A 487 26.12 13.47 -6.02
N THR A 488 24.87 13.51 -6.49
CA THR A 488 24.48 14.20 -7.73
C THR A 488 23.55 15.38 -7.44
N ALA A 489 24.04 16.38 -6.72
CA ALA A 489 23.25 17.56 -6.35
C ALA A 489 22.64 18.30 -7.56
N ASP A 490 23.39 18.41 -8.67
CA ASP A 490 22.92 19.09 -9.89
C ASP A 490 21.77 18.36 -10.59
N ALA A 491 21.54 17.08 -10.28
CA ALA A 491 20.48 16.24 -10.88
C ALA A 491 19.14 16.35 -10.15
N VAL A 492 19.13 16.93 -8.94
CA VAL A 492 17.92 17.04 -8.10
C VAL A 492 17.00 18.10 -8.72
N PRO A 493 15.76 17.76 -9.10
CA PRO A 493 14.87 18.68 -9.81
C PRO A 493 14.00 19.55 -8.90
N VAL A 494 14.15 19.39 -7.58
CA VAL A 494 13.25 19.97 -6.58
C VAL A 494 13.99 20.55 -5.39
N VAL A 495 13.35 21.53 -4.76
CA VAL A 495 13.70 22.04 -3.44
C VAL A 495 12.58 21.70 -2.47
N PHE A 496 12.93 21.04 -1.37
CA PHE A 496 12.03 20.75 -0.25
C PHE A 496 12.12 21.86 0.80
N GLN A 497 10.98 22.29 1.33
CA GLN A 497 10.97 23.03 2.59
C GLN A 497 11.53 22.14 3.70
N ASN A 498 12.34 22.72 4.58
CA ASN A 498 12.73 22.09 5.85
C ASN A 498 12.12 22.89 7.00
N ASP A 499 11.04 22.36 7.57
CA ASP A 499 10.28 22.91 8.69
C ASP A 499 10.62 22.21 10.02
N ARG A 500 11.59 21.29 10.06
CA ARG A 500 11.88 20.44 11.22
C ARG A 500 12.13 21.23 12.51
N SER A 501 12.69 22.44 12.41
CA SER A 501 12.91 23.32 13.56
C SER A 501 11.63 23.83 14.23
N GLU A 502 10.50 23.85 13.51
CA GLU A 502 9.19 24.22 14.05
C GLU A 502 8.68 23.16 15.05
N TYR A 503 9.18 21.92 14.94
CA TYR A 503 8.84 20.79 15.78
C TYR A 503 9.94 20.46 16.80
N ALA A 504 10.81 21.41 17.13
CA ALA A 504 11.85 21.22 18.15
C ALA A 504 11.26 21.01 19.57
N ALA A 505 10.03 21.46 19.81
CA ALA A 505 9.22 21.24 21.00
C ALA A 505 7.74 21.15 20.59
N PRO A 506 6.86 20.50 21.39
CA PRO A 506 5.43 20.52 21.14
C PRO A 506 4.85 21.93 21.28
N ALA A 507 3.68 22.17 20.69
CA ALA A 507 2.97 23.44 20.86
C ALA A 507 2.50 23.65 22.30
N GLU A 508 2.36 24.91 22.72
CA GLU A 508 1.85 25.26 24.04
C GLU A 508 0.35 24.96 24.15
N VAL A 509 -0.01 23.95 24.93
CA VAL A 509 -1.40 23.49 25.12
C VAL A 509 -2.10 24.11 26.34
N GLY A 510 -1.37 24.86 27.17
CA GLY A 510 -1.88 25.45 28.41
C GLY A 510 -2.26 24.44 29.49
N GLY A 511 -3.13 24.85 30.42
CA GLY A 511 -3.62 24.01 31.52
C GLY A 511 -2.72 24.04 32.76
N ASP A 512 -3.24 23.58 33.89
CA ASP A 512 -2.44 23.32 35.10
C ASP A 512 -1.85 21.89 35.10
N VAL A 513 -2.41 21.00 34.27
CA VAL A 513 -1.90 19.67 33.97
C VAL A 513 -1.83 19.46 32.47
N GLN A 514 -0.77 18.78 32.03
CA GLN A 514 -0.59 18.29 30.67
C GLN A 514 -0.55 16.76 30.67
N LEU A 515 -1.31 16.14 29.76
CA LEU A 515 -1.38 14.70 29.54
C LEU A 515 -0.85 14.36 28.15
N GLY A 516 0.17 13.51 28.09
CA GLY A 516 0.71 12.94 26.87
C GLY A 516 0.32 11.47 26.65
N THR A 517 0.35 11.03 25.40
CA THR A 517 0.28 9.62 24.98
C THR A 517 1.31 9.34 23.90
N PHE A 518 2.01 8.21 24.02
CA PHE A 518 3.12 7.91 23.13
C PHE A 518 3.39 6.40 23.00
N ASN A 519 3.12 5.85 21.81
CA ASN A 519 3.61 4.53 21.43
C ASN A 519 5.13 4.60 21.18
N VAL A 520 5.90 3.86 21.97
CA VAL A 520 7.38 3.95 22.00
C VAL A 520 8.11 2.89 21.16
N LEU A 521 7.43 2.24 20.22
CA LEU A 521 8.04 1.32 19.24
C LEU A 521 8.85 0.18 19.89
N ASN A 522 8.18 -0.67 20.65
CA ASN A 522 8.72 -1.85 21.32
C ASN A 522 9.95 -1.54 22.19
N TYR A 523 9.78 -0.77 23.27
CA TYR A 523 10.83 -0.53 24.25
C TYR A 523 11.01 -1.75 25.17
N PHE A 524 11.97 -2.60 24.80
CA PHE A 524 12.31 -3.84 25.49
C PHE A 524 13.72 -3.76 26.06
N THR A 525 13.86 -4.13 27.34
CA THR A 525 15.15 -4.20 28.05
C THR A 525 15.72 -5.61 28.03
N THR A 526 14.88 -6.61 27.80
CA THR A 526 15.30 -7.95 27.41
C THR A 526 15.65 -7.90 25.92
N LEU A 527 16.89 -8.23 25.56
CA LEU A 527 17.42 -8.03 24.20
C LEU A 527 17.36 -9.30 23.36
N GLY A 528 17.29 -9.15 22.04
CA GLY A 528 17.28 -10.28 21.10
C GLY A 528 18.43 -11.27 21.28
N GLU A 529 19.64 -10.78 21.56
CA GLU A 529 20.83 -11.61 21.80
C GLU A 529 20.70 -12.52 23.03
N SER A 530 19.78 -12.21 23.96
CA SER A 530 19.51 -13.01 25.15
C SER A 530 18.50 -14.13 24.91
N GLU A 531 17.72 -14.09 23.81
CA GLU A 531 16.73 -15.12 23.47
C GLU A 531 17.31 -16.17 22.51
N ALA A 532 17.31 -17.42 22.96
CA ALA A 532 17.80 -18.53 22.15
C ALA A 532 16.97 -18.71 20.86
N GLY A 533 17.63 -18.66 19.70
CA GLY A 533 16.99 -18.82 18.40
C GLY A 533 16.41 -17.53 17.82
N CYS A 534 16.58 -16.39 18.50
CA CYS A 534 16.18 -15.09 17.99
C CYS A 534 17.02 -14.68 16.79
N GLY A 535 16.35 -14.41 15.66
CA GLY A 535 16.98 -13.82 14.48
C GLY A 535 17.11 -12.32 14.58
N SER A 536 17.82 -11.72 13.63
CA SER A 536 18.01 -10.27 13.56
C SER A 536 17.75 -9.71 12.16
N TYR A 537 17.34 -8.44 12.10
CA TYR A 537 17.61 -7.57 10.96
C TYR A 537 18.96 -6.89 11.18
N ASN A 538 19.78 -6.85 10.14
CA ASN A 538 21.18 -6.42 10.25
C ASN A 538 21.42 -5.14 9.45
N ASP A 539 22.38 -4.34 9.92
CA ASP A 539 22.93 -3.22 9.18
C ASP A 539 23.78 -3.68 7.97
N ARG A 540 24.27 -2.72 7.17
CA ARG A 540 25.11 -3.04 5.99
C ARG A 540 26.46 -3.68 6.32
N SER A 541 26.89 -3.61 7.58
CA SER A 541 28.13 -4.22 8.09
C SER A 541 27.88 -5.62 8.67
N GLY A 542 26.62 -6.07 8.73
CA GLY A 542 26.20 -7.35 9.28
C GLY A 542 25.99 -7.33 10.80
N ASN A 543 26.01 -6.17 11.45
CA ASN A 543 25.70 -6.04 12.87
C ASN A 543 24.18 -6.15 13.06
N PRO A 544 23.71 -6.91 14.05
CA PRO A 544 22.28 -7.03 14.32
C PRO A 544 21.73 -5.75 14.96
N LEU A 545 20.55 -5.29 14.52
CA LEU A 545 19.90 -4.09 15.05
C LEU A 545 18.60 -4.39 15.80
N THR A 546 17.69 -5.11 15.15
CA THR A 546 16.37 -5.42 15.70
C THR A 546 16.04 -6.89 15.58
N THR A 547 15.17 -7.35 16.48
CA THR A 547 14.73 -8.73 16.58
C THR A 547 13.92 -9.19 15.37
N ARG A 548 14.05 -10.47 15.03
CA ARG A 548 13.30 -11.11 13.94
C ARG A 548 12.91 -12.54 14.33
N ASN A 549 11.62 -12.82 14.31
CA ASN A 549 11.03 -14.13 14.67
C ASN A 549 11.35 -14.58 16.11
N CYS A 550 11.27 -13.66 17.07
CA CYS A 550 11.56 -13.88 18.49
C CYS A 550 10.29 -13.71 19.33
N ASN A 551 10.35 -13.86 20.65
CA ASN A 551 9.32 -13.34 21.57
C ASN A 551 9.69 -11.94 22.08
N VAL A 552 10.97 -11.69 22.32
CA VAL A 552 11.53 -10.35 22.49
C VAL A 552 11.19 -9.51 21.25
N ARG A 553 10.95 -8.21 21.46
CA ARG A 553 10.70 -7.21 20.41
C ARG A 553 11.73 -6.09 20.51
N GLY A 554 11.76 -5.20 19.51
CA GLY A 554 12.68 -4.06 19.53
C GLY A 554 14.14 -4.43 19.28
N ALA A 555 15.04 -3.83 20.05
CA ALA A 555 16.49 -3.93 19.89
C ALA A 555 17.04 -5.36 20.03
N TYR A 556 18.01 -5.70 19.19
CA TYR A 556 18.68 -7.00 19.24
C TYR A 556 19.80 -7.03 20.28
N ASP A 557 20.60 -5.97 20.38
CA ASP A 557 21.75 -5.87 21.27
C ASP A 557 21.77 -4.54 22.04
N GLN A 558 22.75 -4.41 22.95
CA GLN A 558 22.85 -3.26 23.86
C GLN A 558 23.09 -1.93 23.12
N ASP A 559 23.85 -1.95 22.03
CA ASP A 559 24.16 -0.74 21.25
C ASP A 559 22.89 -0.25 20.54
N SER A 560 22.11 -1.16 19.96
CA SER A 560 20.83 -0.84 19.31
C SER A 560 19.78 -0.39 20.31
N PHE A 561 19.77 -0.97 21.51
CA PHE A 561 18.90 -0.54 22.61
C PHE A 561 19.27 0.87 23.08
N GLN A 562 20.55 1.18 23.21
CA GLN A 562 20.98 2.54 23.57
C GLN A 562 20.55 3.55 22.50
N ALA A 563 20.70 3.22 21.22
CA ALA A 563 20.26 4.08 20.12
C ALA A 563 18.75 4.35 20.14
N GLN A 564 17.93 3.33 20.46
CA GLN A 564 16.49 3.50 20.67
C GLN A 564 16.21 4.36 21.90
N GLN A 565 16.86 4.07 23.02
CA GLN A 565 16.64 4.76 24.29
C GLN A 565 17.01 6.25 24.21
N ASP A 566 18.11 6.60 23.55
CA ASP A 566 18.55 8.00 23.40
C ASP A 566 17.47 8.84 22.72
N LYS A 567 16.86 8.32 21.64
CA LYS A 567 15.76 8.99 20.93
C LYS A 567 14.51 9.13 21.79
N LEU A 568 14.10 8.04 22.47
CA LEU A 568 12.91 8.04 23.32
C LEU A 568 13.08 8.93 24.55
N VAL A 569 14.25 8.95 25.18
CA VAL A 569 14.56 9.86 26.30
C VAL A 569 14.49 11.31 25.84
N SER A 570 15.09 11.65 24.68
CA SER A 570 14.98 12.98 24.10
C SER A 570 13.53 13.38 23.81
N ALA A 571 12.73 12.46 23.25
CA ALA A 571 11.33 12.72 22.93
C ALA A 571 10.47 12.91 24.20
N ILE A 572 10.57 12.01 25.19
CA ILE A 572 9.76 12.09 26.41
C ILE A 572 10.16 13.30 27.28
N ASN A 573 11.46 13.57 27.44
CA ASN A 573 11.91 14.75 28.16
C ASN A 573 11.54 16.05 27.43
N GLY A 574 11.50 16.06 26.10
CA GLY A 574 11.06 17.18 25.27
C GLY A 574 9.54 17.40 25.26
N LEU A 575 8.74 16.32 25.34
CA LEU A 575 7.29 16.38 25.47
C LEU A 575 6.88 17.04 26.80
N ASP A 576 7.66 16.78 27.87
CA ASP A 576 7.59 17.43 29.19
C ASP A 576 6.19 17.47 29.84
N ALA A 577 5.32 16.50 29.52
CA ALA A 577 3.99 16.43 30.09
C ALA A 577 4.01 16.04 31.58
N GLY A 578 2.97 16.42 32.32
CA GLY A 578 2.80 16.05 33.73
C GLY A 578 2.49 14.56 33.93
N VAL A 579 1.73 13.97 33.01
CA VAL A 579 1.47 12.52 32.89
C VAL A 579 1.76 12.12 31.45
N VAL A 580 2.41 10.98 31.23
CA VAL A 580 2.55 10.36 29.90
C VAL A 580 2.08 8.92 29.98
N SER A 581 1.11 8.57 29.14
CA SER A 581 0.76 7.19 28.83
C SER A 581 1.70 6.64 27.78
N LEU A 582 2.11 5.39 27.97
CA LEU A 582 3.05 4.69 27.10
C LEU A 582 2.46 3.38 26.62
N GLU A 583 2.54 3.15 25.32
CA GLU A 583 2.25 1.88 24.66
C GLU A 583 3.56 1.23 24.20
N GLU A 584 3.57 -0.09 24.02
CA GLU A 584 4.77 -0.83 23.57
C GLU A 584 5.92 -0.91 24.58
N ILE A 585 5.59 -0.92 25.87
CA ILE A 585 6.53 -1.26 26.94
C ILE A 585 6.60 -2.77 27.12
N GLU A 586 7.80 -3.32 27.30
CA GLU A 586 7.96 -4.74 27.65
C GLU A 586 7.20 -5.11 28.93
N ASN A 587 6.43 -6.20 28.85
CA ASN A 587 5.95 -6.92 30.01
C ASN A 587 7.05 -7.84 30.54
N SER A 588 7.94 -7.28 31.37
CA SER A 588 9.14 -7.96 31.86
C SER A 588 8.86 -9.24 32.68
N ALA A 589 7.62 -9.42 33.17
CA ALA A 589 7.19 -10.67 33.80
C ALA A 589 7.22 -11.86 32.84
N LYS A 590 6.96 -11.64 31.53
CA LYS A 590 7.05 -12.69 30.49
C LYS A 590 8.48 -13.16 30.25
N PHE A 591 9.46 -12.42 30.75
CA PHE A 591 10.89 -12.73 30.66
C PHE A 591 11.50 -13.07 32.03
N GLY A 592 10.66 -13.37 33.03
CA GLY A 592 11.09 -13.84 34.35
C GLY A 592 11.65 -12.75 35.27
N GLN A 593 11.36 -11.48 34.96
CA GLN A 593 11.75 -10.32 35.76
C GLN A 593 10.54 -9.72 36.50
N ASP A 594 10.78 -8.68 37.29
CA ASP A 594 9.69 -7.86 37.83
C ASP A 594 8.90 -7.22 36.67
N ARG A 595 7.56 -7.15 36.76
CA ARG A 595 6.68 -6.65 35.67
C ARG A 595 7.00 -5.20 35.28
N ASP A 596 7.54 -4.41 36.21
CA ASP A 596 7.89 -3.00 36.00
C ASP A 596 9.37 -2.79 35.66
N ALA A 597 10.19 -3.83 35.48
CA ALA A 597 11.63 -3.70 35.29
C ALA A 597 12.01 -2.82 34.07
N ALA A 598 11.40 -3.04 32.91
CA ALA A 598 11.64 -2.20 31.73
C ALA A 598 11.19 -0.74 31.95
N LEU A 599 10.02 -0.55 32.55
CA LEU A 599 9.47 0.79 32.81
C LEU A 599 10.33 1.58 33.81
N SER A 600 10.78 0.93 34.89
CA SER A 600 11.69 1.53 35.86
C SER A 600 13.03 1.90 35.21
N SER A 601 13.54 1.06 34.31
CA SER A 601 14.79 1.34 33.57
C SER A 601 14.66 2.57 32.67
N LEU A 602 13.50 2.74 32.01
CA LEU A 602 13.20 3.95 31.24
C LEU A 602 13.16 5.19 32.13
N VAL A 603 12.50 5.13 33.29
CA VAL A 603 12.44 6.25 34.25
C VAL A 603 13.84 6.62 34.77
N ASP A 604 14.69 5.64 35.05
CA ASP A 604 16.07 5.88 35.45
C ASP A 604 16.85 6.62 34.35
N ALA A 605 16.67 6.22 33.07
CA ALA A 605 17.30 6.88 31.94
C ALA A 605 16.78 8.32 31.75
N LEU A 606 15.47 8.55 31.88
CA LEU A 606 14.85 9.87 31.80
C LEU A 606 15.38 10.81 32.89
N ASN A 607 15.50 10.33 34.13
CA ASN A 607 16.00 11.09 35.26
C ASN A 607 17.52 11.35 35.17
N ALA A 608 18.27 10.40 34.60
CA ALA A 608 19.69 10.60 34.33
C ALA A 608 19.92 11.74 33.33
N ASP A 609 19.15 11.78 32.23
CA ASP A 609 19.21 12.85 31.23
C ASP A 609 18.70 14.20 31.78
N ALA A 610 17.64 14.17 32.58
CA ALA A 610 17.11 15.38 33.25
C ALA A 610 17.98 15.87 34.43
N GLU A 611 19.05 15.16 34.78
CA GLU A 611 19.92 15.41 35.94
C GLU A 611 19.15 15.63 37.26
N SER A 612 17.98 14.99 37.41
CA SER A 612 17.08 15.17 38.55
C SER A 612 16.06 14.04 38.65
N ASP A 613 15.45 13.87 39.83
CA ASP A 613 14.33 12.94 40.06
C ASP A 613 13.01 13.52 39.50
N LYS A 614 13.01 13.84 38.21
CA LYS A 614 11.90 14.51 37.50
C LYS A 614 10.70 13.60 37.31
N TRP A 615 10.96 12.32 37.03
CA TRP A 615 9.99 11.32 36.64
C TRP A 615 9.84 10.21 37.67
N ALA A 616 8.62 9.71 37.80
CA ALA A 616 8.27 8.46 38.44
C ALA A 616 7.36 7.64 37.51
N TYR A 617 7.21 6.35 37.78
CA TYR A 617 6.25 5.49 37.10
C TYR A 617 5.09 5.11 38.03
N VAL A 618 3.93 4.81 37.44
CA VAL A 618 2.80 4.20 38.16
C VAL A 618 3.09 2.70 38.33
N PRO A 619 3.22 2.20 39.58
CA PRO A 619 3.49 0.78 39.80
C PRO A 619 2.37 -0.11 39.27
N SER A 620 2.73 -1.32 38.86
CA SER A 620 1.77 -2.38 38.57
C SER A 620 0.88 -2.64 39.80
N PRO A 621 -0.44 -2.86 39.60
CA PRO A 621 -1.34 -3.16 40.70
C PRO A 621 -1.12 -4.58 41.23
N ALA A 622 -1.59 -4.86 42.43
CA ALA A 622 -1.51 -6.17 43.06
C ALA A 622 -2.29 -7.25 42.28
N HIS A 623 -3.36 -6.86 41.58
CA HIS A 623 -4.11 -7.73 40.67
C HIS A 623 -3.70 -7.45 39.22
N VAL A 624 -3.02 -8.41 38.61
CA VAL A 624 -2.65 -8.40 37.20
C VAL A 624 -3.33 -9.58 36.48
N PRO A 625 -3.69 -9.45 35.19
CA PRO A 625 -4.24 -10.57 34.42
C PRO A 625 -3.30 -11.77 34.42
N ALA A 626 -3.88 -12.97 34.40
CA ALA A 626 -3.08 -14.21 34.45
C ALA A 626 -2.33 -14.50 33.15
N ASP A 627 -2.86 -14.03 32.02
CA ASP A 627 -2.25 -14.18 30.70
C ASP A 627 -2.29 -12.83 29.97
N GLU A 628 -1.14 -12.18 29.85
CA GLU A 628 -0.98 -10.92 29.13
C GLU A 628 -0.12 -11.11 27.86
N ASP A 629 -0.09 -10.09 26.99
CA ASP A 629 0.90 -10.02 25.91
C ASP A 629 2.33 -9.79 26.49
N VAL A 630 3.36 -9.98 25.65
CA VAL A 630 4.75 -9.59 25.96
C VAL A 630 4.94 -8.08 25.96
N ILE A 631 3.97 -7.34 25.43
CA ILE A 631 3.83 -5.89 25.47
C ILE A 631 2.77 -5.51 26.51
N ARG A 632 2.98 -4.40 27.23
CA ARG A 632 1.99 -3.77 28.11
C ARG A 632 1.91 -2.27 27.87
N THR A 633 0.81 -1.68 28.34
CA THR A 633 0.67 -0.22 28.50
C THR A 633 1.19 0.21 29.87
N ALA A 634 1.59 1.48 30.02
CA ALA A 634 2.15 2.02 31.25
C ALA A 634 1.88 3.52 31.42
N PHE A 635 2.15 4.05 32.61
CA PHE A 635 2.16 5.48 32.89
C PHE A 635 3.47 5.90 33.56
N ILE A 636 4.02 7.02 33.10
CA ILE A 636 5.01 7.81 33.83
C ILE A 636 4.42 9.19 34.15
N TYR A 637 4.93 9.84 35.18
CA TYR A 637 4.45 11.15 35.61
C TYR A 637 5.54 11.96 36.30
N GLN A 638 5.36 13.27 36.38
CA GLN A 638 6.25 14.17 37.11
C GLN A 638 5.69 14.41 38.53
N PRO A 639 6.31 13.90 39.61
CA PRO A 639 5.79 14.03 40.98
C PRO A 639 5.67 15.48 41.47
N ALA A 640 6.42 16.40 40.84
CA ALA A 640 6.33 17.83 41.14
C ALA A 640 5.05 18.49 40.59
N ARG A 641 4.38 17.85 39.61
CA ARG A 641 3.17 18.38 38.94
C ARG A 641 1.92 17.61 39.33
N VAL A 642 2.01 16.30 39.52
CA VAL A 642 0.87 15.42 39.82
C VAL A 642 1.25 14.30 40.79
N GLU A 643 0.26 13.78 41.51
CA GLU A 643 0.35 12.60 42.37
C GLU A 643 -0.65 11.52 41.93
N THR A 644 -0.30 10.25 42.13
CA THR A 644 -1.23 9.12 41.96
C THR A 644 -2.18 9.04 43.15
N VAL A 645 -3.48 8.83 42.89
CA VAL A 645 -4.50 8.63 43.93
C VAL A 645 -4.96 7.17 43.90
N GLY A 646 -4.65 6.44 44.97
CA GLY A 646 -4.98 5.01 45.06
C GLY A 646 -4.09 4.15 44.17
N GLU A 647 -4.45 2.87 44.06
CA GLU A 647 -3.79 1.89 43.20
C GLU A 647 -4.33 1.96 41.76
N SER A 648 -3.50 1.65 40.78
CA SER A 648 -3.93 1.47 39.39
C SER A 648 -4.83 0.24 39.23
N ALA A 649 -5.48 0.07 38.08
CA ALA A 649 -6.24 -1.13 37.77
C ALA A 649 -6.05 -1.54 36.31
N ILE A 650 -5.96 -2.85 36.06
CA ILE A 650 -5.91 -3.41 34.70
C ILE A 650 -7.27 -4.05 34.42
N LEU A 651 -7.81 -3.83 33.22
CA LEU A 651 -9.01 -4.52 32.74
C LEU A 651 -8.69 -5.99 32.45
N ASP A 652 -8.97 -6.87 33.42
CA ASP A 652 -8.80 -8.32 33.29
C ASP A 652 -9.99 -8.95 32.53
N ASP A 653 -9.99 -8.79 31.20
CA ASP A 653 -11.01 -9.30 30.28
C ASP A 653 -10.40 -10.13 29.14
N GLN A 654 -10.16 -11.40 29.44
CA GLN A 654 -9.66 -12.37 28.46
C GLN A 654 -10.68 -12.73 27.37
N VAL A 655 -11.93 -12.28 27.47
CA VAL A 655 -12.92 -12.50 26.39
C VAL A 655 -12.63 -11.54 25.24
N ASN A 656 -12.44 -10.25 25.55
CA ASN A 656 -12.27 -9.23 24.52
C ASN A 656 -10.79 -8.89 24.23
N PHE A 657 -9.88 -9.15 25.17
CA PHE A 657 -8.46 -8.79 25.05
C PHE A 657 -7.52 -9.99 24.86
N SER A 658 -8.02 -11.20 24.62
CA SER A 658 -7.16 -12.39 24.36
C SER A 658 -6.16 -12.25 23.20
N ASN A 659 -6.33 -11.25 22.32
CA ASN A 659 -5.43 -10.94 21.21
C ASN A 659 -4.91 -9.49 21.21
N ALA A 660 -5.09 -8.77 22.31
CA ALA A 660 -4.69 -7.37 22.44
C ALA A 660 -4.09 -7.11 23.84
N ARG A 661 -3.70 -5.87 24.11
CA ARG A 661 -3.16 -5.48 25.42
C ARG A 661 -4.28 -4.93 26.28
N GLU A 662 -4.35 -5.39 27.53
CA GLU A 662 -5.34 -4.97 28.49
C GLU A 662 -5.16 -3.48 28.89
N PRO A 663 -6.24 -2.67 28.88
CA PRO A 663 -6.19 -1.29 29.33
C PRO A 663 -5.78 -1.12 30.80
N LEU A 664 -5.01 -0.06 31.08
CA LEU A 664 -4.56 0.32 32.42
C LEU A 664 -5.18 1.66 32.82
N ALA A 665 -5.78 1.72 34.01
CA ALA A 665 -6.38 2.92 34.58
C ALA A 665 -5.58 3.43 35.79
N GLN A 666 -5.48 4.75 35.93
CA GLN A 666 -4.95 5.41 37.11
C GLN A 666 -5.69 6.73 37.38
N THR A 667 -6.02 6.99 38.64
CA THR A 667 -6.48 8.31 39.10
C THR A 667 -5.29 9.19 39.45
N PHE A 668 -5.27 10.42 38.94
CA PHE A 668 -4.26 11.42 39.24
C PHE A 668 -4.88 12.65 39.89
N ARG A 669 -4.06 13.40 40.61
CA ARG A 669 -4.38 14.70 41.17
C ARG A 669 -3.21 15.66 40.94
N PRO A 670 -3.44 16.95 40.66
CA PRO A 670 -2.37 17.94 40.72
C PRO A 670 -1.62 17.91 42.05
N ALA A 671 -0.31 18.09 42.03
CA ALA A 671 0.50 18.09 43.24
C ALA A 671 0.03 19.19 44.20
N GLY A 672 -0.37 18.81 45.42
CA GLY A 672 -0.93 19.74 46.41
C GLY A 672 -2.38 20.17 46.16
N GLY A 673 -3.04 19.61 45.14
CA GLY A 673 -4.45 19.80 44.86
C GLY A 673 -5.37 19.08 45.85
N SER A 674 -6.66 19.09 45.54
CA SER A 674 -7.75 18.52 46.31
C SER A 674 -8.48 17.41 45.55
N ALA A 675 -9.29 16.61 46.24
CA ALA A 675 -10.06 15.52 45.62
C ALA A 675 -11.04 15.99 44.52
N SER A 676 -11.45 17.27 44.49
CA SER A 676 -12.27 17.82 43.40
C SER A 676 -11.52 18.06 42.10
N GLU A 677 -10.19 18.00 42.15
CA GLU A 677 -9.29 18.16 41.01
C GLU A 677 -8.82 16.80 40.46
N ASP A 678 -9.30 15.70 41.04
CA ASP A 678 -8.99 14.34 40.58
C ASP A 678 -9.50 14.14 39.15
N PHE A 679 -8.70 13.41 38.36
CA PHE A 679 -9.04 12.97 37.02
C PHE A 679 -8.54 11.55 36.80
N VAL A 680 -9.23 10.82 35.93
CA VAL A 680 -8.87 9.44 35.57
C VAL A 680 -8.29 9.43 34.16
N VAL A 681 -7.23 8.66 33.98
CA VAL A 681 -6.68 8.34 32.67
C VAL A 681 -6.70 6.82 32.48
N VAL A 682 -7.20 6.37 31.33
CA VAL A 682 -7.17 4.97 30.90
C VAL A 682 -6.39 4.87 29.59
N VAL A 683 -5.26 4.18 29.63
CA VAL A 683 -4.41 3.91 28.46
C VAL A 683 -4.79 2.58 27.82
N ASN A 684 -4.80 2.52 26.49
CA ASN A 684 -5.11 1.32 25.71
C ASN A 684 -4.10 1.06 24.60
N HIS A 685 -4.06 -0.18 24.13
CA HIS A 685 -3.37 -0.54 22.89
C HIS A 685 -4.12 -1.71 22.23
N PHE A 686 -5.08 -1.37 21.36
CA PHE A 686 -6.00 -2.34 20.76
C PHE A 686 -5.32 -3.26 19.74
N LYS A 687 -6.06 -4.29 19.32
CA LYS A 687 -5.58 -5.25 18.32
C LYS A 687 -5.20 -4.53 17.02
N SER A 688 -3.97 -4.74 16.55
CA SER A 688 -3.47 -4.15 15.30
C SER A 688 -4.33 -4.46 14.08
N LYS A 689 -4.42 -3.51 13.13
CA LYS A 689 -5.17 -3.63 11.86
C LYS A 689 -4.64 -4.71 10.90
N GLY A 690 -3.38 -5.15 11.08
CA GLY A 690 -2.72 -6.16 10.23
C GLY A 690 -3.06 -7.62 10.54
N SER A 691 -2.38 -8.55 9.85
CA SER A 691 -2.55 -10.02 9.98
C SER A 691 -3.92 -10.54 9.57
N GLY A 692 -4.49 -9.99 8.49
CA GLY A 692 -5.84 -10.31 8.02
C GLY A 692 -6.05 -11.75 7.55
N SER A 693 -4.99 -12.49 7.21
CA SER A 693 -5.11 -13.89 6.74
C SER A 693 -5.69 -14.86 7.76
N SER A 694 -5.67 -14.50 9.05
CA SER A 694 -6.26 -15.30 10.14
C SER A 694 -7.56 -14.70 10.69
N ALA A 695 -8.01 -13.57 10.16
CA ALA A 695 -9.21 -12.90 10.65
C ALA A 695 -10.47 -13.58 10.08
N THR A 696 -11.48 -13.78 10.92
CA THR A 696 -12.71 -14.53 10.58
C THR A 696 -13.95 -13.83 11.11
N GLY A 697 -15.12 -14.11 10.53
CA GLY A 697 -16.38 -13.50 10.99
C GLY A 697 -16.37 -11.99 10.81
N ASP A 698 -16.74 -11.24 11.85
CA ASP A 698 -16.73 -9.76 11.84
C ASP A 698 -15.32 -9.14 11.95
N ASN A 699 -14.27 -9.98 12.01
CA ASN A 699 -12.89 -9.56 11.94
C ASN A 699 -12.32 -9.59 10.51
N VAL A 700 -13.03 -10.17 9.53
CA VAL A 700 -12.63 -10.10 8.12
C VAL A 700 -12.59 -8.64 7.68
N ASP A 701 -11.53 -8.24 6.99
CA ASP A 701 -11.38 -6.87 6.53
C ASP A 701 -12.40 -6.53 5.44
N THR A 702 -13.25 -5.55 5.74
CA THR A 702 -14.26 -4.99 4.82
C THR A 702 -14.02 -3.51 4.53
N GLY A 703 -12.80 -3.01 4.77
CA GLY A 703 -12.41 -1.61 4.50
C GLY A 703 -11.98 -0.82 5.74
N GLN A 704 -11.85 -1.47 6.90
CA GLN A 704 -11.39 -0.85 8.16
C GLN A 704 -10.14 -1.53 8.72
N GLY A 705 -9.49 -2.41 7.94
CA GLY A 705 -8.44 -3.30 8.42
C GLY A 705 -9.02 -4.52 9.15
N ALA A 706 -8.21 -5.56 9.25
CA ALA A 706 -8.60 -6.79 9.96
C ALA A 706 -8.86 -6.51 11.45
N TRP A 707 -9.58 -7.43 12.09
CA TRP A 707 -9.87 -7.40 13.53
C TRP A 707 -10.73 -6.21 13.98
N ASN A 708 -11.50 -5.61 13.07
CA ASN A 708 -12.39 -4.49 13.39
C ASN A 708 -13.49 -4.88 14.41
N GLY A 709 -14.06 -6.09 14.29
CA GLY A 709 -15.03 -6.62 15.25
C GLY A 709 -14.47 -6.72 16.67
N ASP A 710 -13.24 -7.24 16.81
CA ASP A 710 -12.52 -7.31 18.10
C ASP A 710 -12.21 -5.92 18.63
N ARG A 711 -11.65 -5.01 17.82
CA ARG A 711 -11.40 -3.62 18.23
C ARG A 711 -12.69 -2.93 18.72
N THR A 712 -13.82 -3.19 18.08
CA THR A 712 -15.12 -2.65 18.49
C THR A 712 -15.57 -3.20 19.85
N ARG A 713 -15.37 -4.50 20.10
CA ARG A 713 -15.63 -5.12 21.41
C ARG A 713 -14.69 -4.60 22.49
N GLN A 714 -13.40 -4.45 22.17
CA GLN A 714 -12.37 -3.88 23.04
C GLN A 714 -12.74 -2.45 23.46
N SER A 715 -13.21 -1.63 22.52
CA SER A 715 -13.70 -0.28 22.82
C SER A 715 -14.89 -0.27 23.79
N ARG A 716 -15.84 -1.20 23.64
CA ARG A 716 -16.99 -1.28 24.56
C ARG A 716 -16.57 -1.71 25.96
N ALA A 717 -15.72 -2.74 26.06
CA ALA A 717 -15.24 -3.26 27.33
C ALA A 717 -14.37 -2.23 28.07
N MET A 718 -13.49 -1.53 27.35
CA MET A 718 -12.69 -0.45 27.91
C MET A 718 -13.58 0.70 28.42
N LEU A 719 -14.60 1.10 27.66
CA LEU A 719 -15.50 2.17 28.07
C LEU A 719 -16.27 1.84 29.36
N GLU A 720 -16.81 0.62 29.46
CA GLU A 720 -17.50 0.15 30.68
C GLU A 720 -16.55 0.15 31.89
N PHE A 721 -15.34 -0.38 31.71
CA PHE A 721 -14.29 -0.38 32.73
C PHE A 721 -13.92 1.04 33.18
N ALA A 722 -13.68 1.95 32.22
CA ALA A 722 -13.24 3.30 32.49
C ALA A 722 -14.31 4.12 33.24
N GLN A 723 -15.58 3.99 32.86
CA GLN A 723 -16.70 4.62 33.57
C GLN A 723 -16.83 4.08 35.00
N GLY A 724 -16.75 2.76 35.17
CA GLY A 724 -16.79 2.14 36.50
C GLY A 724 -15.61 2.55 37.40
N PHE A 725 -14.43 2.77 36.84
CA PHE A 725 -13.26 3.25 37.56
C PHE A 725 -13.40 4.74 37.94
N ALA A 726 -13.88 5.58 37.01
CA ALA A 726 -14.17 7.00 37.26
C ALA A 726 -15.24 7.20 38.35
N ASP A 727 -16.31 6.41 38.33
CA ASP A 727 -17.35 6.40 39.36
C ASP A 727 -16.77 6.07 40.75
N GLN A 728 -15.84 5.11 40.83
CA GLN A 728 -15.16 4.75 42.09
C GLN A 728 -14.21 5.84 42.57
N ALA A 729 -13.53 6.52 41.63
CA ALA A 729 -12.68 7.67 41.92
C ALA A 729 -13.49 8.92 42.30
N GLY A 730 -14.78 8.97 41.97
CA GLY A 730 -15.67 10.10 42.29
C GLY A 730 -15.41 11.33 41.42
N THR A 731 -14.98 11.14 40.17
CA THR A 731 -14.73 12.22 39.21
C THR A 731 -15.38 11.93 37.86
N ASP A 732 -15.90 12.98 37.23
CA ASP A 732 -16.43 12.91 35.86
C ASP A 732 -15.35 13.25 34.82
N LYS A 733 -14.14 13.66 35.24
CA LYS A 733 -13.02 13.98 34.33
C LYS A 733 -12.28 12.69 33.98
N LEU A 734 -12.62 12.10 32.83
CA LEU A 734 -12.07 10.84 32.34
C LEU A 734 -11.48 11.04 30.95
N PHE A 735 -10.22 10.62 30.79
CA PHE A 735 -9.49 10.59 29.53
C PHE A 735 -9.21 9.14 29.12
N LEU A 736 -9.56 8.80 27.88
CA LEU A 736 -9.21 7.54 27.22
C LEU A 736 -8.11 7.87 26.20
N VAL A 737 -6.95 7.25 26.33
CA VAL A 737 -5.75 7.59 25.56
C VAL A 737 -5.06 6.34 25.03
N GLY A 738 -4.21 6.52 24.03
CA GLY A 738 -3.35 5.47 23.47
C GLY A 738 -3.68 5.08 22.05
N ASP A 739 -3.12 3.96 21.61
CA ASP A 739 -3.26 3.44 20.25
C ASP A 739 -4.53 2.58 20.14
N PHE A 740 -5.60 3.21 19.63
CA PHE A 740 -6.87 2.53 19.37
C PHE A 740 -6.81 1.63 18.13
N ASN A 741 -5.73 1.70 17.36
CA ASN A 741 -5.58 1.04 16.07
C ASN A 741 -6.80 1.26 15.15
N SER A 742 -7.41 2.45 15.25
CA SER A 742 -8.61 2.81 14.51
C SER A 742 -8.62 4.28 14.11
N TYR A 743 -9.00 4.52 12.86
CA TYR A 743 -9.17 5.87 12.34
C TYR A 743 -10.45 6.51 12.87
N THR A 744 -10.51 7.85 12.81
CA THR A 744 -11.54 8.66 13.49
C THR A 744 -12.97 8.22 13.22
N PHE A 745 -13.32 7.78 12.01
CA PHE A 745 -14.69 7.40 11.65
C PHE A 745 -14.95 5.89 11.67
N GLU A 746 -14.00 5.08 12.14
CA GLU A 746 -14.15 3.64 12.23
C GLU A 746 -14.99 3.21 13.45
N ASP A 747 -15.57 2.01 13.34
CA ASP A 747 -16.53 1.48 14.32
C ASP A 747 -16.05 1.54 15.79
N PRO A 748 -14.77 1.23 16.12
CA PRO A 748 -14.29 1.31 17.49
C PRO A 748 -14.37 2.74 18.05
N MET A 749 -14.05 3.76 17.25
CA MET A 749 -14.15 5.15 17.68
C MET A 749 -15.61 5.61 17.83
N GLN A 750 -16.51 5.13 16.97
CA GLN A 750 -17.93 5.46 17.05
C GLN A 750 -18.56 4.98 18.36
N VAL A 751 -18.11 3.87 18.94
CA VAL A 751 -18.56 3.42 20.28
C VAL A 751 -18.39 4.51 21.34
N LEU A 752 -17.28 5.24 21.29
CA LEU A 752 -16.96 6.28 22.26
C LEU A 752 -17.79 7.54 22.01
N TYR A 753 -17.89 7.97 20.75
CA TYR A 753 -18.64 9.17 20.38
C TYR A 753 -20.15 9.03 20.61
N ASP A 754 -20.72 7.86 20.30
CA ASP A 754 -22.12 7.53 20.58
C ASP A 754 -22.42 7.56 22.10
N SER A 755 -21.39 7.40 22.93
CA SER A 755 -21.47 7.49 24.39
C SER A 755 -21.20 8.90 24.93
N GLY A 756 -21.05 9.89 24.04
CA GLY A 756 -20.87 11.30 24.37
C GLY A 756 -19.43 11.73 24.64
N PHE A 757 -18.44 10.87 24.40
CA PHE A 757 -17.04 11.27 24.50
C PHE A 757 -16.64 12.11 23.27
N VAL A 758 -15.62 12.95 23.47
CA VAL A 758 -15.16 13.93 22.47
C VAL A 758 -13.71 13.63 22.10
N ASN A 759 -13.41 13.56 20.80
CA ASN A 759 -12.02 13.51 20.32
C ASN A 759 -11.37 14.88 20.52
N ILE A 760 -10.22 14.91 21.19
CA ILE A 760 -9.45 16.14 21.51
C ILE A 760 -8.35 16.41 20.48
N SER A 761 -8.16 15.50 19.52
CA SER A 761 -7.16 15.65 18.47
C SER A 761 -7.35 16.96 17.69
N PRO A 762 -6.28 17.75 17.48
CA PRO A 762 -6.35 18.99 16.72
C PRO A 762 -6.61 18.72 15.23
N GLU A 763 -7.32 19.64 14.57
CA GLU A 763 -7.53 19.56 13.12
C GLU A 763 -6.21 19.75 12.36
N GLY A 764 -5.99 18.94 11.31
CA GLY A 764 -4.85 19.08 10.40
C GLY A 764 -3.55 18.42 10.85
N GLN A 765 -3.50 17.83 12.04
CA GLN A 765 -2.34 17.07 12.53
C GLN A 765 -2.68 15.58 12.69
N TYR A 766 -1.67 14.71 12.55
CA TYR A 766 -1.90 13.26 12.41
C TYR A 766 -0.94 12.44 13.26
N SER A 767 -1.44 11.41 13.95
CA SER A 767 -0.58 10.54 14.76
C SER A 767 0.17 9.48 13.96
N TYR A 768 -0.31 9.14 12.75
CA TYR A 768 0.20 8.02 11.97
C TYR A 768 0.16 8.27 10.45
N ALA A 769 1.00 7.54 9.70
CA ALA A 769 1.03 7.58 8.24
C ALA A 769 1.20 6.17 7.68
N PHE A 770 0.34 5.80 6.72
CA PHE A 770 0.37 4.49 6.07
C PHE A 770 -0.03 4.59 4.61
N ASP A 771 0.67 3.85 3.74
CA ASP A 771 0.43 3.84 2.29
C ASP A 771 0.43 5.24 1.64
N GLY A 772 1.25 6.14 2.20
CA GLY A 772 1.35 7.54 1.76
C GLY A 772 0.17 8.43 2.11
N MET A 773 -0.69 7.98 3.03
CA MET A 773 -1.83 8.74 3.55
C MET A 773 -1.66 8.99 5.05
N ALA A 774 -2.04 10.19 5.48
CA ALA A 774 -2.02 10.60 6.88
C ALA A 774 -3.39 10.37 7.56
N GLY A 775 -3.35 9.97 8.82
CA GLY A 775 -4.52 9.86 9.70
C GLY A 775 -4.10 9.55 11.14
N SER A 776 -5.07 9.39 12.05
CA SER A 776 -4.75 9.14 13.47
C SER A 776 -5.20 7.77 13.94
N LEU A 777 -4.28 7.01 14.54
CA LEU A 777 -4.56 5.75 15.25
C LEU A 777 -4.48 5.94 16.77
N ASP A 778 -3.58 6.81 17.21
CA ASP A 778 -3.50 7.30 18.59
C ASP A 778 -4.45 8.48 18.77
N HIS A 779 -5.27 8.42 19.82
CA HIS A 779 -6.25 9.45 20.12
C HIS A 779 -6.22 9.83 21.60
N VAL A 780 -6.61 11.08 21.88
CA VAL A 780 -7.05 11.49 23.22
C VAL A 780 -8.54 11.76 23.16
N VAL A 781 -9.31 10.93 23.87
CA VAL A 781 -10.78 10.97 23.87
C VAL A 781 -11.26 11.28 25.29
N ALA A 782 -11.99 12.37 25.46
CA ALA A 782 -12.36 12.88 26.78
C ALA A 782 -13.86 12.74 27.05
N SER A 783 -14.22 12.46 28.31
CA SER A 783 -15.60 12.61 28.78
C SER A 783 -16.08 14.07 28.63
N PRO A 784 -17.39 14.35 28.62
CA PRO A 784 -17.88 15.72 28.51
C PRO A 784 -17.27 16.71 29.52
N ALA A 785 -17.10 16.28 30.77
CA ALA A 785 -16.53 17.15 31.82
C ALA A 785 -15.02 17.38 31.62
N ALA A 786 -14.28 16.37 31.15
CA ALA A 786 -12.87 16.51 30.80
C ALA A 786 -12.68 17.39 29.55
N ALA A 787 -13.51 17.21 28.52
CA ALA A 787 -13.45 18.02 27.29
C ALA A 787 -13.69 19.51 27.56
N LEU A 788 -14.60 19.86 28.47
CA LEU A 788 -14.83 21.25 28.91
C LEU A 788 -13.63 21.87 29.65
N ALA A 789 -12.76 21.04 30.22
CA ALA A 789 -11.57 21.48 30.92
C ALA A 789 -10.34 21.65 30.01
N VAL A 790 -10.39 21.14 28.77
CA VAL A 790 -9.27 21.22 27.82
C VAL A 790 -8.99 22.67 27.44
N THR A 791 -7.72 23.07 27.53
CA THR A 791 -7.23 24.39 27.17
C THR A 791 -6.54 24.42 25.80
N GLY A 792 -6.08 23.27 25.32
CA GLY A 792 -5.41 23.11 24.04
C GLY A 792 -4.92 21.68 23.84
N SER A 793 -4.57 21.35 22.59
CA SER A 793 -4.01 20.07 22.21
C SER A 793 -3.02 20.22 21.07
N ASP A 794 -2.11 19.26 20.97
CA ASP A 794 -1.09 19.14 19.92
C ASP A 794 -0.84 17.66 19.65
N ILE A 795 -0.60 17.31 18.38
CA ILE A 795 0.08 16.08 17.98
C ILE A 795 1.46 16.52 17.53
N TRP A 796 2.48 16.16 18.30
CA TRP A 796 3.83 16.63 18.04
C TRP A 796 4.46 15.79 16.92
N GLU A 797 4.50 16.34 15.72
CA GLU A 797 4.83 15.66 14.46
C GLU A 797 6.33 15.38 14.26
N ILE A 798 6.92 14.61 15.19
CA ILE A 798 8.34 14.26 15.20
C ILE A 798 8.64 12.87 14.64
N ASN A 799 7.64 12.03 14.35
CA ASN A 799 7.80 10.60 14.07
C ASN A 799 7.18 10.16 12.74
N ALA A 800 5.85 10.12 12.63
CA ALA A 800 5.16 9.63 11.43
C ALA A 800 5.47 10.49 10.17
N HIS A 801 5.88 11.75 10.39
CA HIS A 801 6.27 12.67 9.33
C HIS A 801 7.73 12.49 8.88
N GLU A 802 8.56 11.78 9.65
CA GLU A 802 9.96 11.54 9.34
C GLU A 802 10.16 10.22 8.60
N SER A 803 11.17 10.16 7.73
CA SER A 803 11.49 8.93 7.00
C SER A 803 11.94 7.82 7.96
N ILE A 804 11.50 6.58 7.70
CA ILE A 804 11.95 5.38 8.41
C ILE A 804 13.47 5.18 8.38
N GLY A 805 14.17 5.77 7.39
CA GLY A 805 15.64 5.74 7.33
C GLY A 805 16.34 6.38 8.54
N MET A 806 15.64 7.25 9.29
CA MET A 806 16.18 7.92 10.48
C MET A 806 15.90 7.18 11.80
N GLU A 807 15.12 6.10 11.74
CA GLU A 807 14.80 5.27 12.90
C GLU A 807 16.03 4.48 13.35
N TYR A 808 16.16 4.22 14.66
CA TYR A 808 17.26 3.40 15.19
C TYR A 808 17.35 2.03 14.48
N SER A 809 16.19 1.47 14.09
CA SER A 809 16.09 0.17 13.42
C SER A 809 16.66 0.14 12.00
N ARG A 810 17.04 1.30 11.44
CA ARG A 810 17.69 1.45 10.13
C ARG A 810 19.06 2.12 10.22
N GLN A 811 19.61 2.26 11.43
CA GLN A 811 20.94 2.80 11.62
C GLN A 811 21.96 2.05 10.75
N ASN A 812 22.79 2.79 10.01
CA ASN A 812 23.82 2.23 9.12
C ASN A 812 23.27 1.29 8.02
N TYR A 813 22.02 1.42 7.60
CA TYR A 813 21.51 0.76 6.38
C TYR A 813 22.07 1.39 5.11
N ASN A 814 22.50 2.65 5.19
CA ASN A 814 23.16 3.35 4.10
C ASN A 814 24.50 3.93 4.55
N VAL A 815 25.34 4.33 3.59
CA VAL A 815 26.59 5.08 3.84
C VAL A 815 26.32 6.50 4.34
N VAL A 816 25.17 7.07 3.97
CA VAL A 816 24.66 8.31 4.56
C VAL A 816 24.23 8.03 6.00
N ASN A 817 24.80 8.75 6.96
CA ASN A 817 24.36 8.64 8.35
C ASN A 817 23.02 9.39 8.51
N LEU A 818 21.95 8.63 8.72
CA LEU A 818 20.61 9.15 8.96
C LEU A 818 20.18 9.06 10.42
N PHE A 819 21.05 8.54 11.30
CA PHE A 819 20.78 8.46 12.73
C PHE A 819 21.36 9.68 13.46
N ALA A 820 20.50 10.30 14.28
CA ALA A 820 20.86 11.27 15.31
C ALA A 820 20.19 10.86 16.64
N PRO A 821 20.85 11.02 17.79
CA PRO A 821 20.26 10.73 19.10
C PRO A 821 19.36 11.90 19.56
N ASP A 822 18.37 12.25 18.73
CA ASP A 822 17.37 13.29 18.95
C ASP A 822 15.95 12.71 18.91
N GLN A 823 14.93 13.53 19.21
CA GLN A 823 13.54 13.10 19.32
C GLN A 823 12.90 12.62 18.00
N PHE A 824 13.47 12.99 16.85
CA PHE A 824 12.83 12.77 15.57
C PHE A 824 12.95 11.31 15.12
N ARG A 825 11.86 10.71 14.64
CA ARG A 825 11.78 9.27 14.32
C ARG A 825 12.22 8.39 15.48
N ALA A 826 11.87 8.77 16.71
CA ALA A 826 11.98 7.93 17.90
C ALA A 826 10.99 6.76 17.87
N SER A 827 9.88 6.93 17.16
CA SER A 827 8.82 5.95 16.92
C SER A 827 8.28 6.10 15.50
N ASP A 828 7.37 5.22 15.10
CA ASP A 828 6.49 5.37 13.93
C ASP A 828 5.19 6.13 14.24
N HIS A 829 4.89 6.40 15.52
CA HIS A 829 3.74 7.17 15.98
C HIS A 829 4.14 8.55 16.53
N ASN A 830 3.40 9.61 16.19
CA ASN A 830 3.60 10.93 16.83
C ASN A 830 2.94 10.95 18.23
N PRO A 831 3.63 11.47 19.26
CA PRO A 831 3.00 11.66 20.56
C PRO A 831 1.93 12.76 20.50
N ALA A 832 0.82 12.55 21.21
CA ALA A 832 -0.20 13.58 21.41
C ALA A 832 -0.09 14.19 22.81
N LEU A 833 -0.44 15.48 22.93
CA LEU A 833 -0.36 16.28 24.14
C LEU A 833 -1.66 17.07 24.33
N VAL A 834 -2.22 17.05 25.54
CA VAL A 834 -3.42 17.82 25.88
C VAL A 834 -3.18 18.57 27.18
N GLY A 835 -3.46 19.87 27.16
CA GLY A 835 -3.49 20.73 28.35
C GLY A 835 -4.92 20.89 28.84
N PHE A 836 -5.14 20.86 30.16
CA PHE A 836 -6.45 21.07 30.75
C PHE A 836 -6.36 21.69 32.14
N ALA A 837 -7.47 22.30 32.59
CA ALA A 837 -7.61 22.89 33.91
C ALA A 837 -8.33 21.92 34.87
N THR A 838 -7.69 21.53 35.97
CA THR A 838 -8.26 20.57 36.92
C THR A 838 -9.26 21.19 37.92
N GLY A 839 -9.13 22.50 38.20
CA GLY A 839 -10.04 23.27 39.05
C GLY A 839 -11.39 23.63 38.40
N SER A 840 -12.36 24.08 39.20
CA SER A 840 -13.67 24.54 38.70
C SER A 840 -13.56 25.95 38.08
N GLU A 841 -13.82 26.04 36.77
CA GLU A 841 -13.81 27.19 35.82
C GLU A 841 -12.90 28.41 36.09
N PRO A 842 -12.22 28.94 35.05
CA PRO A 842 -11.62 30.27 35.14
C PRO A 842 -12.75 31.27 35.43
N THR A 843 -12.64 32.00 36.53
CA THR A 843 -13.44 33.20 36.71
C THR A 843 -13.14 34.10 35.52
N PRO A 844 -14.14 34.58 34.74
CA PRO A 844 -13.87 35.57 33.71
C PRO A 844 -13.19 36.75 34.41
N GLY A 845 -11.91 36.97 34.11
CA GLY A 845 -11.24 38.19 34.52
C GLY A 845 -12.08 39.39 34.05
N PRO A 846 -12.08 40.52 34.78
CA PRO A 846 -12.86 41.67 34.38
C PRO A 846 -12.52 42.01 32.93
N THR A 847 -13.50 41.86 32.04
CA THR A 847 -13.40 42.27 30.65
C THR A 847 -13.01 43.74 30.65
N GLU A 848 -11.81 44.05 30.18
CA GLU A 848 -11.54 45.39 29.68
C GLU A 848 -12.57 45.66 28.56
N PRO A 849 -13.18 46.84 28.55
CA PRO A 849 -14.20 47.15 27.55
C PRO A 849 -13.56 47.11 26.16
N THR A 850 -14.08 46.26 25.29
CA THR A 850 -13.78 46.28 23.85
C THR A 850 -13.93 47.72 23.32
N PRO A 851 -12.93 48.28 22.62
CA PRO A 851 -13.11 49.56 21.96
C PRO A 851 -14.14 49.41 20.85
N GLU A 852 -15.09 50.37 20.78
CA GLU A 852 -16.09 50.46 19.71
C GLU A 852 -15.43 50.39 18.32
N PRO A 853 -16.10 49.82 17.30
CA PRO A 853 -15.59 49.79 15.95
C PRO A 853 -15.46 51.23 15.43
N THR A 854 -14.25 51.63 15.06
CA THR A 854 -14.03 52.88 14.32
C THR A 854 -14.40 52.65 12.86
N GLU A 855 -15.29 53.51 12.33
CA GLU A 855 -15.67 53.55 10.92
C GLU A 855 -14.44 53.64 10.00
N PRO A 856 -14.46 52.99 8.83
CA PRO A 856 -13.37 53.07 7.87
C PRO A 856 -13.31 54.49 7.29
N THR A 857 -12.13 55.11 7.34
CA THR A 857 -11.85 56.37 6.65
C THR A 857 -11.42 56.08 5.21
N ASP A 858 -12.10 56.73 4.27
CA ASP A 858 -11.85 56.69 2.82
C ASP A 858 -10.38 57.02 2.45
N PRO A 859 -9.78 56.31 1.48
CA PRO A 859 -8.57 56.79 0.81
C PRO A 859 -8.92 57.85 -0.25
N ALA A 860 -8.17 58.96 -0.23
CA ALA A 860 -8.26 60.05 -1.20
C ALA A 860 -7.78 59.65 -2.62
N PRO A 861 -8.21 60.36 -3.69
CA PRO A 861 -8.31 59.81 -5.04
C PRO A 861 -7.07 60.05 -5.91
N THR A 862 -6.86 59.20 -6.92
CA THR A 862 -5.96 59.44 -8.07
C THR A 862 -6.74 59.19 -9.37
N PRO A 863 -6.59 60.01 -10.43
CA PRO A 863 -7.66 60.28 -11.39
C PRO A 863 -7.76 59.30 -12.58
N GLU A 864 -8.99 59.12 -13.07
CA GLU A 864 -9.35 58.41 -14.31
C GLU A 864 -8.78 59.05 -15.59
N PRO A 865 -8.79 58.27 -16.68
CA PRO A 865 -9.36 58.79 -17.92
C PRO A 865 -10.43 57.86 -18.53
N THR A 866 -11.66 58.38 -18.59
CA THR A 866 -12.65 58.34 -19.69
C THR A 866 -12.69 57.12 -20.63
N SER A 867 -13.83 56.42 -20.73
CA SER A 867 -14.91 56.79 -21.67
C SER A 867 -16.03 55.71 -21.80
N SER A 868 -17.24 56.22 -22.02
CA SER A 868 -18.43 55.60 -22.65
C SER A 868 -19.14 54.41 -21.98
N ARG A 869 -20.24 54.75 -21.28
CA ARG A 869 -21.51 54.01 -21.15
C ARG A 869 -22.21 53.83 -22.53
N PRO A 870 -23.22 52.93 -22.73
CA PRO A 870 -24.43 52.93 -21.89
C PRO A 870 -25.24 51.62 -21.66
N ASN A 871 -25.94 51.65 -20.52
CA ASN A 871 -27.30 51.16 -20.22
C ASN A 871 -27.75 49.76 -20.66
N HIS A 872 -28.26 48.99 -19.69
CA HIS A 872 -29.69 48.68 -19.65
C HIS A 872 -30.18 48.36 -18.23
N GLN A 873 -31.31 48.99 -17.86
CA GLN A 873 -32.11 48.73 -16.66
C GLN A 873 -33.09 47.57 -16.90
N GLY A 874 -33.37 46.76 -15.87
CA GLY A 874 -34.61 45.98 -15.78
C GLY A 874 -34.63 44.97 -14.61
N PRO A 875 -35.80 44.73 -13.95
CA PRO A 875 -35.91 44.37 -12.52
C PRO A 875 -36.26 42.88 -12.24
N PRO A 876 -36.46 42.48 -10.96
CA PRO A 876 -36.45 41.08 -10.50
C PRO A 876 -37.85 40.42 -10.44
N ALA A 877 -37.90 39.09 -10.47
CA ALA A 877 -39.06 38.27 -10.14
C ALA A 877 -38.59 36.81 -9.85
N SER A 878 -38.62 36.36 -8.59
CA SER A 878 -39.69 35.57 -7.95
C SER A 878 -39.64 34.05 -8.24
N HIS A 879 -39.33 33.26 -7.21
CA HIS A 879 -39.74 31.87 -7.05
C HIS A 879 -41.28 31.74 -7.06
N PRO A 880 -41.85 30.62 -7.56
CA PRO A 880 -42.16 29.49 -6.66
C PRO A 880 -42.15 28.09 -7.31
N GLY A 881 -42.13 27.06 -6.45
CA GLY A 881 -43.08 25.94 -6.59
C GLY A 881 -42.52 24.56 -6.92
N GLN A 882 -42.71 23.67 -5.95
CA GLN A 882 -42.51 22.22 -5.99
C GLN A 882 -43.06 21.50 -7.22
N GLY A 883 -42.34 20.46 -7.66
CA GLY A 883 -42.80 19.41 -8.57
C GLY A 883 -42.11 18.08 -8.26
N LYS A 884 -42.92 17.03 -8.09
CA LYS A 884 -42.55 15.66 -7.72
C LYS A 884 -41.66 14.98 -8.77
N VAL A 885 -40.70 14.16 -8.31
CA VAL A 885 -39.88 13.24 -9.13
C VAL A 885 -40.38 11.80 -8.92
N PRO A 886 -40.54 10.98 -9.98
CA PRO A 886 -40.69 9.54 -9.86
C PRO A 886 -39.34 8.79 -10.02
N ASP A 887 -39.29 7.62 -9.39
CA ASP A 887 -38.21 6.62 -9.39
C ASP A 887 -37.67 6.28 -10.79
N HIS A 888 -36.37 5.98 -10.89
CA HIS A 888 -35.84 4.75 -11.50
C HIS A 888 -34.29 4.65 -11.39
N VAL A 889 -33.87 3.49 -10.89
CA VAL A 889 -32.63 2.72 -11.18
C VAL A 889 -31.29 3.22 -10.62
N ARG A 890 -30.89 2.52 -9.55
CA ARG A 890 -29.51 2.31 -9.08
C ARG A 890 -28.79 1.35 -10.03
N GLU A 891 -27.48 1.52 -10.23
CA GLU A 891 -26.49 0.42 -10.25
C GLU A 891 -25.03 0.89 -10.41
N ARG A 892 -24.17 0.36 -9.52
CA ARG A 892 -22.71 0.07 -9.61
C ARG A 892 -21.77 1.27 -9.77
N TRP A 893 -20.64 1.36 -9.05
CA TRP A 893 -19.47 0.48 -9.14
C TRP A 893 -18.74 0.33 -7.80
N GLY A 894 -18.35 -0.90 -7.47
CA GLY A 894 -17.53 -1.23 -6.29
C GLY A 894 -16.06 -1.32 -6.68
N VAL A 895 -15.21 -0.63 -5.90
CA VAL A 895 -13.75 -0.70 -5.96
C VAL A 895 -13.28 -1.36 -4.67
N THR A 896 -12.56 -2.49 -4.77
CA THR A 896 -11.90 -3.14 -3.64
C THR A 896 -10.40 -3.16 -3.89
N ALA A 897 -9.68 -2.36 -3.10
CA ALA A 897 -8.23 -2.34 -3.02
C ALA A 897 -7.75 -3.51 -2.13
N GLY A 898 -6.70 -4.21 -2.55
CA GLY A 898 -6.03 -5.25 -1.78
C GLY A 898 -4.56 -4.88 -1.50
N PRO A 899 -4.01 -5.24 -0.32
CA PRO A 899 -2.73 -4.73 0.18
C PRO A 899 -1.51 -5.48 -0.37
N ARG A 900 -0.41 -4.78 -0.61
CA ARG A 900 0.93 -5.36 -0.84
C ARG A 900 1.75 -5.28 0.46
N ARG A 901 2.51 -6.36 0.71
CA ARG A 901 3.52 -6.49 1.77
C ARG A 901 4.85 -5.88 1.37
#